data_AF-A0ABD7YPI5-F1
#
_entry.id   AF-A0ABD7YPI5-F1
#
_cell.length_a   1.000
_cell.length_b   1.000
_cell.length_c   1.000
_cell.angle_alpha   90.00
_cell.angle_beta   90.00
_cell.angle_gamma   90.00
#
_symmetry.space_group_name_H-M   'P 1'
#
loop_
_entity.id
_entity.type
_entity.pdbx_description
1 polymer ?
#
loop_
_entity_poly.entity_id
_entity_poly.type
_entity_poly.pdbx_seq_one_letter_code
_entity_poly.pdbx_strand_id
1 'polypeptide(L)'
;MKKELTRLNTINTLKTDHQYLLKQYAKNTVFLEKVGARRQSSNSMNIGGNIDVYGLKLASVGVGLKSGTIFDTNDEGSIRIHRFKQTMSTLWAGVSFKLSQCVELGSGGHTQCSATKTKYKKFANHKELAQYLNAKQSTLLSKQQRKALNAKSTTVRLLMQYVGNVDGEKVHHQYQSWPLQSKKNYKQGIKHSYTTSIGLSANAKLTFNSRYTWNAQAYSQVSKTYENTVETMTDDLTHNSMTIDDFHAVATFLNGRLPSINDPTEWIQFTHQLEKDIFDYTEVVKHSDYLKSLNSGSNHYRREKRRLEVKYGNVGRHQQLQFFYLTYTLLKDTVKNMQQTSSDASFSYNTQVDHIYSALQQIDFDYSVTRLDNLTKTRQQVHENKRDINNIVTVQVGPITLTIERLKRHFHHPSRVRSGDYQDVNITLAASTSLTQLLQLAGLKQQLYNVLVDHQVESFLDIDTLIQGNIGGFIAIQRRSFRPQDINLAFDDKLQQQFTRYYLEGEVMAGTSISSPLAAGLSIDANISYQQRQQQVMAEVINPDDLMYSLVRFNKLYKDANKNLSTPNNPWQQFVLSHKESYKTMFLTLAEQQGAITHQARALLAQIEEQGQSTITETGFFHTMQAYRDANKYNEINQSDSLFNQALLAFNQLLISQFDKTEALHRATWTKIPFKADRSQALDTKSKIINKFKLRHRVNTKILKRD
;
A
#
# COMPACT_ATOMS: atom_id res chain seq x y z
N MET A 1 23.70 24.00 -30.47
CA MET A 1 24.78 23.57 -29.55
C MET A 1 24.70 24.26 -28.17
N LYS A 2 24.89 25.59 -28.03
CA LYS A 2 24.85 26.32 -26.74
C LYS A 2 23.59 26.04 -25.90
N LYS A 3 22.40 26.03 -26.53
CA LYS A 3 21.11 25.70 -25.91
C LYS A 3 21.02 24.26 -25.36
N GLU A 4 21.78 23.31 -25.94
CA GLU A 4 21.83 21.93 -25.47
C GLU A 4 22.81 21.76 -24.32
N LEU A 5 24.00 22.39 -24.41
CA LEU A 5 24.98 22.43 -23.32
C LEU A 5 24.38 23.03 -22.04
N THR A 6 23.66 24.15 -22.15
CA THR A 6 22.92 24.73 -21.01
C THR A 6 21.88 23.75 -20.45
N ARG A 7 21.21 22.98 -21.31
CA ARG A 7 20.22 21.97 -20.88
C ARG A 7 20.88 20.81 -20.13
N LEU A 8 22.00 20.30 -20.61
CA LEU A 8 22.76 19.23 -19.96
C LEU A 8 23.31 19.67 -18.60
N ASN A 9 23.84 20.90 -18.50
CA ASN A 9 24.25 21.48 -17.21
C ASN A 9 23.07 21.61 -16.24
N THR A 10 21.91 22.08 -16.72
CA THR A 10 20.67 22.15 -15.90
C THR A 10 20.25 20.76 -15.42
N ILE A 11 20.35 19.73 -16.28
CA ILE A 11 20.05 18.33 -15.90
C ILE A 11 21.00 17.85 -14.80
N ASN A 12 22.29 18.17 -14.88
CA ASN A 12 23.26 17.76 -13.85
C ASN A 12 22.97 18.41 -12.49
N THR A 13 22.68 19.71 -12.44
CA THR A 13 22.28 20.38 -11.18
C THR A 13 21.03 19.74 -10.59
N LEU A 14 20.00 19.54 -11.41
CA LEU A 14 18.75 18.94 -10.97
C LEU A 14 18.91 17.48 -10.52
N LYS A 15 19.89 16.73 -11.05
CA LYS A 15 20.23 15.38 -10.58
C LYS A 15 20.80 15.39 -9.16
N THR A 16 21.70 16.32 -8.86
CA THR A 16 22.29 16.47 -7.52
C THR A 16 21.20 16.79 -6.49
N ASP A 17 20.33 17.76 -6.80
CA ASP A 17 19.19 18.11 -5.94
C ASP A 17 18.25 16.91 -5.73
N HIS A 18 18.00 16.15 -6.78
CA HIS A 18 17.16 14.95 -6.72
C HIS A 18 17.76 13.84 -5.85
N GLN A 19 19.08 13.65 -5.88
CA GLN A 19 19.77 12.70 -4.99
C GLN A 19 19.71 13.16 -3.53
N TYR A 20 19.88 14.46 -3.27
CA TYR A 20 19.76 15.02 -1.94
C TYR A 20 18.34 14.82 -1.38
N LEU A 21 17.31 15.14 -2.16
CA LEU A 21 15.91 14.95 -1.77
C LEU A 21 15.57 13.48 -1.53
N LEU A 22 16.09 12.55 -2.35
CA LEU A 22 15.89 11.11 -2.13
C LEU A 22 16.40 10.68 -0.76
N LYS A 23 17.60 11.12 -0.38
CA LYS A 23 18.21 10.81 0.93
C LYS A 23 17.36 11.36 2.07
N GLN A 24 16.85 12.58 1.93
CA GLN A 24 15.94 13.18 2.92
C GLN A 24 14.62 12.41 3.03
N TYR A 25 14.00 12.02 1.92
CA TYR A 25 12.78 11.22 1.93
C TYR A 25 12.99 9.83 2.51
N ALA A 26 14.11 9.17 2.19
CA ALA A 26 14.47 7.90 2.79
C ALA A 26 14.57 8.06 4.32
N LYS A 27 15.35 9.04 4.81
CA LYS A 27 15.47 9.32 6.25
C LYS A 27 14.12 9.58 6.92
N ASN A 28 13.25 10.38 6.28
CA ASN A 28 11.94 10.75 6.82
C ASN A 28 10.90 9.63 6.75
N THR A 29 11.17 8.53 6.04
CA THR A 29 10.25 7.39 5.88
C THR A 29 10.77 6.11 6.50
N VAL A 30 12.03 6.07 6.97
CA VAL A 30 12.63 4.91 7.65
C VAL A 30 11.81 4.44 8.85
N PHE A 31 11.14 5.32 9.57
CA PHE A 31 10.27 4.89 10.68
C PHE A 31 9.13 3.94 10.25
N LEU A 32 8.73 3.97 8.96
CA LEU A 32 7.73 3.08 8.37
C LEU A 32 8.32 1.72 7.95
N GLU A 33 9.61 1.48 8.14
CA GLU A 33 10.24 0.19 7.92
C GLU A 33 9.67 -0.89 8.85
N LYS A 34 9.33 -0.51 10.09
CA LYS A 34 8.72 -1.42 11.05
C LYS A 34 7.21 -1.51 10.84
N VAL A 35 6.70 -2.73 10.86
CA VAL A 35 5.28 -3.06 10.76
C VAL A 35 4.50 -2.48 11.93
N GLY A 36 3.37 -1.81 11.65
CA GLY A 36 2.55 -1.14 12.66
C GLY A 36 2.91 0.32 12.92
N ALA A 37 4.05 0.80 12.38
CA ALA A 37 4.41 2.20 12.49
C ALA A 37 3.40 3.09 11.73
N ARG A 38 3.10 4.27 12.30
CA ARG A 38 2.08 5.17 11.77
C ARG A 38 2.43 6.63 12.02
N ARG A 39 2.05 7.49 11.08
CA ARG A 39 2.00 8.94 11.26
C ARG A 39 0.73 9.49 10.66
N GLN A 40 -0.04 10.21 11.45
CA GLN A 40 -1.29 10.83 11.05
C GLN A 40 -1.19 12.34 11.26
N SER A 41 -1.68 13.10 10.28
CA SER A 41 -2.00 14.51 10.44
C SER A 41 -3.43 14.77 10.00
N SER A 42 -4.15 15.60 10.75
CA SER A 42 -5.52 15.95 10.45
C SER A 42 -5.86 17.36 10.87
N ASN A 43 -6.67 18.02 10.04
CA ASN A 43 -7.38 19.23 10.38
C ASN A 43 -8.84 18.87 10.63
N SER A 44 -9.43 19.41 11.68
CA SER A 44 -10.86 19.32 11.96
C SER A 44 -11.46 20.71 12.13
N MET A 45 -12.71 20.83 11.70
CA MET A 45 -13.57 21.96 11.99
C MET A 45 -14.88 21.41 12.51
N ASN A 46 -15.29 21.82 13.70
CA ASN A 46 -16.57 21.45 14.29
C ASN A 46 -17.37 22.72 14.57
N ILE A 47 -18.62 22.75 14.13
CA ILE A 47 -19.58 23.81 14.47
C ILE A 47 -20.66 23.15 15.30
N GLY A 48 -20.99 23.73 16.45
CA GLY A 48 -22.05 23.20 17.30
C GLY A 48 -22.86 24.29 17.98
N GLY A 49 -24.09 23.96 18.35
CA GLY A 49 -24.94 24.76 19.22
C GLY A 49 -24.99 24.14 20.61
N ASN A 50 -24.97 24.98 21.64
CA ASN A 50 -25.14 24.54 23.03
C ASN A 50 -26.48 25.06 23.59
N ILE A 51 -27.03 24.28 24.52
CA ILE A 51 -28.16 24.66 25.37
C ILE A 51 -27.67 24.70 26.81
N ASP A 52 -27.65 25.90 27.37
CA ASP A 52 -27.20 26.22 28.72
C ASP A 52 -28.36 26.78 29.53
N VAL A 53 -28.55 26.31 30.77
CA VAL A 53 -29.63 26.79 31.66
C VAL A 53 -29.02 27.17 33.00
N TYR A 54 -29.10 28.45 33.38
CA TYR A 54 -28.52 28.98 34.62
C TYR A 54 -27.03 28.62 34.85
N GLY A 55 -26.23 28.58 33.78
CA GLY A 55 -24.81 28.22 33.84
C GLY A 55 -24.51 26.70 33.82
N LEU A 56 -25.55 25.87 33.69
CA LEU A 56 -25.44 24.43 33.48
C LEU A 56 -25.49 24.11 31.99
N LYS A 57 -24.47 23.47 31.44
CA LYS A 57 -24.51 22.94 30.07
C LYS A 57 -25.32 21.65 30.07
N LEU A 58 -26.44 21.62 29.35
CA LEU A 58 -27.37 20.48 29.31
C LEU A 58 -27.25 19.63 28.04
N ALA A 59 -27.05 20.29 26.90
CA ALA A 59 -26.90 19.60 25.63
C ALA A 59 -26.03 20.39 24.65
N SER A 60 -25.40 19.67 23.73
CA SER A 60 -24.76 20.28 22.56
C SER A 60 -24.91 19.39 21.33
N VAL A 61 -25.30 20.00 20.21
CA VAL A 61 -25.37 19.34 18.91
C VAL A 61 -24.31 19.94 18.01
N GLY A 62 -23.57 19.12 17.29
CA GLY A 62 -22.49 19.57 16.43
C GLY A 62 -22.43 18.83 15.10
N VAL A 63 -21.91 19.51 14.10
CA VAL A 63 -21.51 18.95 12.81
C VAL A 63 -20.05 19.27 12.58
N GLY A 64 -19.29 18.27 12.16
CA GLY A 64 -17.85 18.35 12.00
C GLY A 64 -17.38 17.87 10.65
N LEU A 65 -16.28 18.47 10.18
CA LEU A 65 -15.51 18.05 9.03
C LEU A 65 -14.09 17.76 9.49
N LYS A 66 -13.58 16.57 9.19
CA LYS A 66 -12.18 16.21 9.43
C LYS A 66 -11.53 15.77 8.11
N SER A 67 -10.33 16.25 7.85
CA SER A 67 -9.55 15.79 6.70
C SER A 67 -8.10 15.63 7.08
N GLY A 68 -7.41 14.70 6.45
CA GLY A 68 -6.05 14.40 6.86
C GLY A 68 -5.33 13.42 5.97
N THR A 69 -4.09 13.16 6.35
CA THR A 69 -3.22 12.17 5.73
C THR A 69 -2.74 11.19 6.79
N ILE A 70 -2.76 9.89 6.48
CA ILE A 70 -2.16 8.85 7.33
C ILE A 70 -1.11 8.14 6.48
N PHE A 71 0.07 8.00 7.05
CA PHE A 71 1.11 7.09 6.61
C PHE A 71 1.11 5.93 7.59
N ASP A 72 0.93 4.71 7.12
CA ASP A 72 0.92 3.52 7.97
C ASP A 72 1.59 2.35 7.26
N THR A 73 2.22 1.49 8.06
CA THR A 73 2.76 0.21 7.61
C THR A 73 1.84 -0.89 8.12
N ASN A 74 1.18 -1.61 7.21
CA ASN A 74 0.28 -2.70 7.60
C ASN A 74 1.08 -3.91 8.11
N ASP A 75 0.37 -4.93 8.60
CA ASP A 75 0.99 -6.15 9.14
C ASP A 75 1.77 -6.99 8.12
N GLU A 76 1.55 -6.74 6.83
CA GLU A 76 2.35 -7.32 5.76
C GLU A 76 3.66 -6.55 5.51
N GLY A 77 3.90 -5.39 6.13
CA GLY A 77 5.06 -4.54 5.81
C GLY A 77 4.88 -3.66 4.58
N SER A 78 3.69 -3.65 3.97
CA SER A 78 3.37 -2.70 2.91
C SER A 78 2.99 -1.35 3.49
N ILE A 79 3.40 -0.28 2.82
CA ILE A 79 3.16 1.08 3.29
C ILE A 79 2.00 1.68 2.53
N ARG A 80 1.09 2.32 3.26
CA ARG A 80 -0.03 3.04 2.65
C ARG A 80 0.04 4.52 2.98
N ILE A 81 -0.29 5.34 1.98
CA ILE A 81 -0.64 6.74 2.18
C ILE A 81 -2.14 6.84 2.02
N HIS A 82 -2.85 7.06 3.12
CA HIS A 82 -4.27 7.37 3.13
C HIS A 82 -4.48 8.87 3.12
N ARG A 83 -5.43 9.34 2.30
CA ARG A 83 -5.99 10.68 2.37
C ARG A 83 -7.48 10.55 2.61
N PHE A 84 -7.94 11.06 3.75
CA PHE A 84 -9.31 10.89 4.18
C PHE A 84 -10.04 12.22 4.28
N LYS A 85 -11.35 12.14 4.08
CA LYS A 85 -12.33 13.19 4.39
C LYS A 85 -13.46 12.53 5.16
N GLN A 86 -13.79 13.10 6.30
CA GLN A 86 -14.79 12.61 7.23
C GLN A 86 -15.78 13.73 7.52
N THR A 87 -17.06 13.39 7.48
CA THR A 87 -18.16 14.20 7.98
C THR A 87 -18.69 13.54 9.24
N MET A 88 -18.92 14.30 10.30
CA MET A 88 -19.42 13.80 11.57
C MET A 88 -20.56 14.64 12.10
N SER A 89 -21.45 14.01 12.84
CA SER A 89 -22.50 14.65 13.62
C SER A 89 -22.38 14.13 15.04
N THR A 90 -22.42 15.03 16.00
CA THR A 90 -22.22 14.75 17.42
C THR A 90 -23.38 15.29 18.22
N LEU A 91 -23.87 14.53 19.19
CA LEU A 91 -24.82 14.98 20.20
C LEU A 91 -24.23 14.61 21.55
N TRP A 92 -24.04 15.62 22.40
CA TRP A 92 -23.74 15.43 23.81
C TRP A 92 -24.94 15.89 24.61
N ALA A 93 -25.30 15.12 25.63
CA ALA A 93 -26.35 15.44 26.58
C ALA A 93 -25.90 15.03 27.97
N GLY A 94 -26.03 15.91 28.94
CA GLY A 94 -25.51 15.69 30.27
C GLY A 94 -25.73 16.88 31.16
N VAL A 95 -25.00 16.91 32.27
CA VAL A 95 -24.97 18.05 33.17
C VAL A 95 -23.50 18.38 33.39
N SER A 96 -23.09 19.57 32.98
CA SER A 96 -21.77 20.12 33.28
C SER A 96 -21.92 21.48 33.91
N PHE A 97 -21.26 21.69 35.05
CA PHE A 97 -21.34 22.94 35.80
C PHE A 97 -19.99 23.32 36.39
N LYS A 98 -19.74 24.63 36.37
CA LYS A 98 -18.56 25.23 36.99
C LYS A 98 -18.97 25.76 38.35
N LEU A 99 -18.48 25.10 39.41
CA LEU A 99 -18.69 25.53 40.80
C LEU A 99 -17.83 26.76 41.14
N SER A 100 -16.69 26.93 40.47
CA SER A 100 -15.86 28.13 40.56
C SER A 100 -14.97 28.26 39.31
N GLN A 101 -14.13 29.30 39.24
CA GLN A 101 -13.08 29.39 38.22
C GLN A 101 -12.10 28.20 38.26
N CYS A 102 -12.07 27.51 39.39
CA CYS A 102 -11.15 26.44 39.69
C CYS A 102 -11.82 25.06 39.65
N VAL A 103 -13.14 24.95 39.83
CA VAL A 103 -13.83 23.66 39.98
C VAL A 103 -14.89 23.47 38.90
N GLU A 104 -14.77 22.39 38.13
CA GLU A 104 -15.73 21.97 37.12
C GLU A 104 -16.09 20.51 37.31
N LEU A 105 -17.38 20.21 37.39
CA LEU A 105 -17.92 18.85 37.45
C LEU A 105 -18.83 18.64 36.26
N GLY A 106 -18.71 17.49 35.63
CA GLY A 106 -19.56 17.12 34.51
C GLY A 106 -19.80 15.62 34.44
N SER A 107 -20.99 15.26 33.99
CA SER A 107 -21.30 13.92 33.53
C SER A 107 -22.21 14.01 32.32
N GLY A 108 -22.04 13.12 31.36
CA GLY A 108 -22.87 13.17 30.16
C GLY A 108 -22.65 12.00 29.22
N GLY A 109 -23.64 11.78 28.38
CA GLY A 109 -23.58 10.88 27.24
C GLY A 109 -23.16 11.64 25.98
N HIS A 110 -22.38 10.96 25.15
CA HIS A 110 -22.00 11.42 23.83
C HIS A 110 -22.45 10.39 22.79
N THR A 111 -23.06 10.85 21.71
CA THR A 111 -23.34 10.03 20.54
C THR A 111 -22.71 10.71 19.33
N GLN A 112 -22.08 9.92 18.46
CA GLN A 112 -21.48 10.42 17.24
C GLN A 112 -21.73 9.46 16.09
N CYS A 113 -22.09 10.02 14.95
CA CYS A 113 -22.16 9.33 13.68
C CYS A 113 -21.17 9.97 12.72
N SER A 114 -20.44 9.17 11.94
CA SER A 114 -19.55 9.71 10.92
C SER A 114 -19.45 8.85 9.69
N ALA A 115 -19.23 9.50 8.55
CA ALA A 115 -18.98 8.87 7.27
C ALA A 115 -17.62 9.34 6.76
N THR A 116 -16.75 8.40 6.37
CA THR A 116 -15.40 8.69 5.91
C THR A 116 -15.16 8.11 4.53
N LYS A 117 -14.56 8.91 3.66
CA LYS A 117 -14.02 8.47 2.37
C LYS A 117 -12.52 8.60 2.39
N THR A 118 -11.83 7.49 2.16
CA THR A 118 -10.37 7.43 2.16
C THR A 118 -9.87 6.97 0.80
N LYS A 119 -8.99 7.75 0.16
CA LYS A 119 -8.22 7.31 -1.01
C LYS A 119 -6.85 6.90 -0.54
N TYR A 120 -6.33 5.76 -1.00
CA TYR A 120 -4.99 5.34 -0.60
C TYR A 120 -4.12 4.89 -1.77
N LYS A 121 -2.81 4.97 -1.53
CA LYS A 121 -1.76 4.39 -2.37
C LYS A 121 -0.97 3.40 -1.54
N LYS A 122 -0.77 2.18 -2.03
CA LYS A 122 -0.03 1.10 -1.38
C LYS A 122 1.31 0.90 -2.10
N PHE A 123 2.39 0.94 -1.35
CA PHE A 123 3.78 0.73 -1.76
C PHE A 123 4.28 -0.56 -1.13
N ALA A 124 5.23 -1.25 -1.78
CA ALA A 124 5.83 -2.46 -1.25
C ALA A 124 6.62 -2.18 0.04
N ASN A 125 7.37 -1.07 0.10
CA ASN A 125 8.21 -0.72 1.25
C ASN A 125 8.53 0.78 1.30
N HIS A 126 9.29 1.21 2.32
CA HIS A 126 9.60 2.64 2.56
C HIS A 126 10.52 3.22 1.49
N LYS A 127 11.40 2.40 0.90
CA LYS A 127 12.30 2.82 -0.19
C LYS A 127 11.50 3.21 -1.43
N GLU A 128 10.50 2.40 -1.79
CA GLU A 128 9.60 2.71 -2.90
C GLU A 128 8.77 3.97 -2.63
N LEU A 129 8.30 4.16 -1.39
CA LEU A 129 7.63 5.40 -0.98
C LEU A 129 8.58 6.61 -1.13
N ALA A 130 9.82 6.52 -0.67
CA ALA A 130 10.80 7.60 -0.78
C ALA A 130 11.07 7.95 -2.26
N GLN A 131 11.23 6.95 -3.12
CA GLN A 131 11.35 7.12 -4.56
C GLN A 131 10.13 7.83 -5.15
N TYR A 132 8.91 7.43 -4.75
CA TYR A 132 7.67 8.07 -5.19
C TYR A 132 7.59 9.55 -4.79
N LEU A 133 7.91 9.88 -3.53
CA LEU A 133 7.91 11.25 -3.04
C LEU A 133 8.92 12.10 -3.81
N ASN A 134 10.11 11.56 -4.06
CA ASN A 134 11.15 12.22 -4.83
C ASN A 134 10.74 12.45 -6.30
N ALA A 135 10.17 11.43 -6.95
CA ALA A 135 9.69 11.50 -8.33
C ALA A 135 8.58 12.57 -8.52
N LYS A 136 7.75 12.79 -7.49
CA LYS A 136 6.73 13.84 -7.53
C LYS A 136 7.34 15.25 -7.58
N GLN A 137 8.51 15.45 -6.97
CA GLN A 137 9.22 16.73 -7.00
C GLN A 137 10.12 16.90 -8.22
N SER A 138 10.51 15.81 -8.90
CA SER A 138 11.44 15.82 -10.04
C SER A 138 10.82 16.15 -11.39
N THR A 139 9.61 16.71 -11.43
CA THR A 139 8.87 16.97 -12.70
C THR A 139 9.66 17.85 -13.68
N LEU A 140 10.45 18.80 -13.19
CA LEU A 140 11.32 19.64 -14.01
C LEU A 140 12.51 18.86 -14.58
N LEU A 141 13.17 18.03 -13.77
CA LEU A 141 14.26 17.14 -14.20
C LEU A 141 13.78 16.21 -15.32
N SER A 142 12.65 15.52 -15.11
CA SER A 142 12.07 14.63 -16.11
C SER A 142 11.69 15.36 -17.39
N LYS A 143 11.21 16.61 -17.29
CA LYS A 143 10.89 17.44 -18.47
C LYS A 143 12.16 17.82 -19.25
N GLN A 144 13.26 18.15 -18.58
CA GLN A 144 14.52 18.50 -19.24
C GLN A 144 15.21 17.28 -19.85
N GLN A 145 15.26 16.16 -19.13
CA GLN A 145 15.75 14.88 -19.65
C GLN A 145 14.97 14.46 -20.90
N ARG A 146 13.64 14.56 -20.88
CA ARG A 146 12.80 14.25 -22.05
C ARG A 146 13.08 15.16 -23.25
N LYS A 147 13.27 16.46 -23.02
CA LYS A 147 13.64 17.40 -24.09
C LYS A 147 15.00 17.06 -24.70
N ALA A 148 15.95 16.62 -23.88
CA ALA A 148 17.26 16.20 -24.35
C ALA A 148 17.20 14.85 -25.08
N LEU A 149 16.44 13.86 -24.59
CA LEU A 149 16.21 12.57 -25.27
C LEU A 149 15.60 12.75 -26.65
N ASN A 150 14.56 13.58 -26.78
CA ASN A 150 13.95 13.91 -28.07
C ASN A 150 14.93 14.58 -29.05
N ALA A 151 16.00 15.19 -28.53
CA ALA A 151 17.03 15.84 -29.32
C ALA A 151 18.24 14.92 -29.58
N LYS A 152 18.28 13.70 -29.01
CA LYS A 152 19.43 12.78 -29.05
C LYS A 152 19.88 12.49 -30.48
N SER A 153 19.00 11.99 -31.34
CA SER A 153 19.34 11.54 -32.70
C SER A 153 19.92 12.65 -33.59
N THR A 154 19.52 13.91 -33.38
CA THR A 154 20.01 15.05 -34.18
C THR A 154 21.18 15.77 -33.53
N THR A 155 21.19 15.89 -32.19
CA THR A 155 22.17 16.71 -31.46
C THR A 155 23.40 15.93 -31.07
N VAL A 156 23.30 14.61 -30.83
CA VAL A 156 24.46 13.75 -30.58
C VAL A 156 25.35 13.68 -31.83
N ARG A 157 24.75 13.57 -33.02
CA ARG A 157 25.51 13.60 -34.29
C ARG A 157 26.29 14.91 -34.47
N LEU A 158 25.66 16.04 -34.15
CA LEU A 158 26.30 17.37 -34.20
C LEU A 158 27.32 17.60 -33.08
N LEU A 159 27.11 17.04 -31.88
CA LEU A 159 28.06 17.11 -30.78
C LEU A 159 29.31 16.25 -31.07
N MET A 160 29.13 15.05 -31.62
CA MET A 160 30.21 14.17 -32.08
C MET A 160 31.01 14.80 -33.23
N GLN A 161 30.35 15.54 -34.13
CA GLN A 161 31.02 16.20 -35.27
C GLN A 161 31.82 17.46 -34.91
N TYR A 162 31.41 18.22 -33.87
CA TYR A 162 31.98 19.55 -33.60
C TYR A 162 32.68 19.69 -32.25
N VAL A 163 32.57 18.71 -31.35
CA VAL A 163 33.30 18.69 -30.07
C VAL A 163 34.17 17.44 -30.06
N GLY A 164 35.40 17.56 -30.58
CA GLY A 164 36.31 16.44 -30.88
C GLY A 164 36.75 15.54 -29.71
N ASN A 165 36.19 15.69 -28.52
CA ASN A 165 36.50 14.90 -27.31
C ASN A 165 35.27 14.29 -26.63
N VAL A 166 34.11 14.24 -27.31
CA VAL A 166 32.89 13.66 -26.76
C VAL A 166 32.79 12.19 -27.14
N ASP A 167 33.16 11.32 -26.22
CA ASP A 167 33.00 9.88 -26.32
C ASP A 167 31.51 9.53 -26.57
N GLY A 168 31.27 9.02 -27.77
CA GLY A 168 29.95 8.72 -28.28
C GLY A 168 29.20 7.68 -27.45
N GLU A 169 29.93 6.69 -26.91
CA GLU A 169 29.36 5.67 -26.04
C GLU A 169 28.99 6.26 -24.69
N LYS A 170 29.82 7.12 -24.09
CA LYS A 170 29.49 7.79 -22.83
C LYS A 170 28.25 8.66 -22.95
N VAL A 171 28.11 9.40 -24.04
CA VAL A 171 26.89 10.20 -24.28
C VAL A 171 25.70 9.28 -24.51
N HIS A 172 25.85 8.23 -25.30
CA HIS A 172 24.77 7.28 -25.56
C HIS A 172 24.30 6.57 -24.28
N HIS A 173 25.24 6.12 -23.44
CA HIS A 173 25.00 5.58 -22.09
C HIS A 173 24.39 6.61 -21.14
N GLN A 174 24.79 7.87 -21.22
CA GLN A 174 24.20 8.95 -20.41
C GLN A 174 22.72 9.17 -20.77
N TYR A 175 22.35 9.07 -22.05
CA TYR A 175 20.94 9.12 -22.48
C TYR A 175 20.18 7.85 -22.10
N GLN A 176 20.77 6.66 -22.29
CA GLN A 176 20.16 5.37 -21.92
C GLN A 176 19.97 5.19 -20.40
N SER A 177 20.82 5.82 -19.59
CA SER A 177 20.73 5.78 -18.12
C SER A 177 19.70 6.75 -17.54
N TRP A 178 19.05 7.61 -18.35
CA TRP A 178 17.96 8.44 -17.84
C TRP A 178 16.70 7.58 -17.69
N PRO A 179 16.09 7.59 -16.50
CA PRO A 179 15.05 6.63 -16.19
C PRO A 179 13.84 6.85 -17.10
N LEU A 180 13.39 5.75 -17.72
CA LEU A 180 11.99 5.57 -18.11
C LEU A 180 11.14 6.09 -16.96
N GLN A 181 10.20 7.02 -17.23
CA GLN A 181 9.32 7.57 -16.19
C GLN A 181 8.83 6.41 -15.32
N SER A 182 9.14 6.47 -14.02
CA SER A 182 8.97 5.35 -13.10
C SER A 182 7.61 4.71 -13.34
N LYS A 183 7.59 3.42 -13.75
CA LYS A 183 6.39 2.60 -13.70
C LYS A 183 5.71 2.90 -12.36
N LYS A 184 4.41 3.19 -12.38
CA LYS A 184 3.69 3.41 -11.13
C LYS A 184 3.65 2.06 -10.41
N ASN A 185 4.62 1.83 -9.54
CA ASN A 185 4.75 0.58 -8.80
C ASN A 185 3.78 0.50 -7.62
N TYR A 186 3.00 1.55 -7.38
CA TYR A 186 2.02 1.59 -6.31
C TYR A 186 0.62 1.15 -6.75
N LYS A 187 -0.03 0.37 -5.90
CA LYS A 187 -1.46 0.03 -6.01
C LYS A 187 -2.31 1.17 -5.46
N GLN A 188 -3.54 1.30 -5.90
CA GLN A 188 -4.46 2.34 -5.43
C GLN A 188 -5.81 1.76 -5.04
N GLY A 189 -6.44 2.33 -4.03
CA GLY A 189 -7.78 1.93 -3.63
C GLY A 189 -8.58 3.04 -2.97
N ILE A 190 -9.86 2.76 -2.79
CA ILE A 190 -10.82 3.64 -2.14
C ILE A 190 -11.48 2.85 -1.01
N LYS A 191 -11.59 3.49 0.15
CA LYS A 191 -12.31 2.97 1.31
C LYS A 191 -13.48 3.88 1.62
N HIS A 192 -14.60 3.27 1.94
CA HIS A 192 -15.78 3.93 2.48
C HIS A 192 -16.04 3.34 3.85
N SER A 193 -16.09 4.18 4.88
CA SER A 193 -16.42 3.73 6.22
C SER A 193 -17.54 4.55 6.85
N TYR A 194 -18.34 3.87 7.65
CA TYR A 194 -19.42 4.43 8.44
C TYR A 194 -19.21 4.00 9.89
N THR A 195 -19.16 4.98 10.80
CA THR A 195 -18.91 4.75 12.21
C THR A 195 -20.04 5.36 13.03
N THR A 196 -20.57 4.58 13.95
CA THR A 196 -21.49 5.02 15.00
C THR A 196 -20.82 4.80 16.34
N SER A 197 -20.92 5.76 17.25
CA SER A 197 -20.33 5.66 18.58
C SER A 197 -21.23 6.25 19.63
N ILE A 198 -21.24 5.60 20.79
CA ILE A 198 -21.94 6.03 21.99
C ILE A 198 -20.92 5.97 23.12
N GLY A 199 -20.84 7.02 23.91
CA GLY A 199 -19.93 7.10 25.05
C GLY A 199 -20.57 7.79 26.24
N LEU A 200 -19.96 7.57 27.39
CA LEU A 200 -20.30 8.16 28.67
C LEU A 200 -19.03 8.78 29.23
N SER A 201 -19.12 10.01 29.70
CA SER A 201 -18.03 10.74 30.32
C SER A 201 -18.45 11.21 31.70
N ALA A 202 -17.54 11.09 32.67
CA ALA A 202 -17.58 11.81 33.92
C ALA A 202 -16.24 12.54 34.11
N ASN A 203 -16.29 13.83 34.41
CA ASN A 203 -15.13 14.67 34.61
C ASN A 203 -15.26 15.50 35.88
N ALA A 204 -14.18 15.56 36.64
CA ALA A 204 -14.03 16.45 37.77
C ALA A 204 -12.67 17.15 37.65
N LYS A 205 -12.68 18.47 37.51
CA LYS A 205 -11.50 19.29 37.30
C LYS A 205 -11.35 20.29 38.45
N LEU A 206 -10.17 20.31 39.06
CA LEU A 206 -9.74 21.24 40.10
C LEU A 206 -8.48 21.97 39.62
N THR A 207 -8.54 23.29 39.50
CA THR A 207 -7.45 24.14 39.00
C THR A 207 -6.95 25.03 40.14
N PHE A 208 -5.78 24.72 40.70
CA PHE A 208 -5.25 25.47 41.84
C PHE A 208 -4.46 26.73 41.41
N ASN A 209 -3.87 26.71 40.21
CA ASN A 209 -3.34 27.89 39.48
C ASN A 209 -3.18 27.57 37.98
N SER A 210 -2.69 28.52 37.16
CA SER A 210 -2.50 28.36 35.70
C SER A 210 -1.54 27.23 35.28
N ARG A 211 -0.76 26.66 36.21
CA ARG A 211 0.22 25.59 35.97
C ARG A 211 -0.19 24.23 36.54
N TYR A 212 -1.11 24.17 37.50
CA TYR A 212 -1.51 22.92 38.18
C TYR A 212 -3.02 22.71 38.12
N THR A 213 -3.43 21.81 37.22
CA THR A 213 -4.79 21.29 37.13
C THR A 213 -4.80 19.83 37.56
N TRP A 214 -5.55 19.51 38.60
CA TRP A 214 -5.92 18.14 38.94
C TRP A 214 -7.19 17.82 38.17
N ASN A 215 -7.15 16.78 37.35
CA ASN A 215 -8.29 16.31 36.60
C ASN A 215 -8.50 14.83 36.96
N ALA A 216 -9.74 14.48 37.27
CA ALA A 216 -10.19 13.10 37.35
C ALA A 216 -11.20 12.93 36.24
N GLN A 217 -10.83 12.15 35.22
CA GLN A 217 -11.68 11.89 34.07
C GLN A 217 -11.84 10.38 33.92
N ALA A 218 -13.09 9.95 33.79
CA ALA A 218 -13.45 8.62 33.35
C ALA A 218 -14.28 8.76 32.07
N TYR A 219 -13.87 8.07 31.02
CA TYR A 219 -14.57 8.05 29.74
C TYR A 219 -14.69 6.62 29.26
N SER A 220 -15.88 6.21 28.83
CA SER A 220 -16.11 4.93 28.19
C SER A 220 -16.85 5.15 26.88
N GLN A 221 -16.41 4.53 25.80
CA GLN A 221 -17.01 4.65 24.49
C GLN A 221 -17.06 3.31 23.79
N VAL A 222 -18.21 2.99 23.20
CA VAL A 222 -18.37 1.89 22.26
C VAL A 222 -18.58 2.49 20.88
N SER A 223 -17.88 2.00 19.87
CA SER A 223 -18.12 2.35 18.48
C SER A 223 -18.23 1.13 17.58
N LYS A 224 -19.08 1.21 16.57
CA LYS A 224 -19.23 0.22 15.51
C LYS A 224 -18.85 0.87 14.19
N THR A 225 -17.91 0.26 13.46
CA THR A 225 -17.48 0.74 12.15
C THR A 225 -17.67 -0.34 11.10
N TYR A 226 -18.28 0.03 9.97
CA TYR A 226 -18.27 -0.77 8.75
C TYR A 226 -17.36 -0.11 7.73
N GLU A 227 -16.39 -0.84 7.18
CA GLU A 227 -15.49 -0.36 6.11
C GLU A 227 -15.57 -1.31 4.90
N ASN A 228 -15.80 -0.75 3.72
CA ASN A 228 -15.66 -1.45 2.44
C ASN A 228 -14.50 -0.82 1.65
N THR A 229 -13.56 -1.65 1.24
CA THR A 229 -12.38 -1.27 0.46
C THR A 229 -12.46 -1.87 -0.93
N VAL A 230 -12.22 -1.03 -1.94
CA VAL A 230 -12.02 -1.47 -3.33
C VAL A 230 -10.62 -1.07 -3.75
N GLU A 231 -9.75 -2.06 -3.92
CA GLU A 231 -8.41 -1.88 -4.49
C GLU A 231 -8.46 -2.16 -6.00
N THR A 232 -7.89 -1.27 -6.80
CA THR A 232 -7.73 -1.51 -8.23
C THR A 232 -6.37 -2.14 -8.48
N MET A 233 -6.37 -3.39 -8.92
CA MET A 233 -5.22 -4.08 -9.48
C MET A 233 -5.18 -3.86 -10.99
N THR A 234 -3.98 -3.96 -11.54
CA THR A 234 -3.77 -3.89 -12.98
C THR A 234 -2.93 -5.09 -13.37
N ASP A 235 -3.52 -6.00 -14.13
CA ASP A 235 -2.81 -7.13 -14.72
C ASP A 235 -2.39 -6.78 -16.13
N ASP A 236 -1.14 -7.05 -16.47
CA ASP A 236 -0.62 -6.88 -17.82
C ASP A 236 -1.19 -7.98 -18.72
N LEU A 237 -1.97 -7.56 -19.71
CA LEU A 237 -2.53 -8.45 -20.72
C LEU A 237 -1.44 -9.21 -21.46
N THR A 238 -0.23 -8.65 -21.56
CA THR A 238 0.89 -9.27 -22.29
C THR A 238 1.52 -10.48 -21.60
N HIS A 239 1.13 -10.74 -20.34
CA HIS A 239 1.64 -11.85 -19.54
C HIS A 239 0.60 -12.97 -19.35
N ASN A 240 -0.64 -12.75 -19.77
CA ASN A 240 -1.72 -13.73 -19.66
C ASN A 240 -2.03 -14.32 -21.03
N SER A 241 -2.44 -15.59 -21.04
CA SER A 241 -2.90 -16.24 -22.27
C SER A 241 -4.12 -15.52 -22.82
N MET A 242 -4.04 -14.98 -24.04
CA MET A 242 -5.11 -14.25 -24.70
C MET A 242 -5.72 -15.11 -25.81
N THR A 243 -6.99 -15.46 -25.68
CA THR A 243 -7.75 -16.08 -26.78
C THR A 243 -8.09 -15.02 -27.85
N ILE A 244 -8.46 -15.46 -29.06
CA ILE A 244 -8.97 -14.54 -30.11
C ILE A 244 -10.19 -13.76 -29.60
N ASP A 245 -11.09 -14.40 -28.85
CA ASP A 245 -12.29 -13.77 -28.33
C ASP A 245 -11.95 -12.71 -27.27
N ASP A 246 -10.98 -13.00 -26.39
CA ASP A 246 -10.43 -12.01 -25.46
C ASP A 246 -9.77 -10.83 -26.19
N PHE A 247 -9.05 -11.11 -27.28
CA PHE A 247 -8.42 -10.09 -28.12
C PHE A 247 -9.45 -9.16 -28.75
N HIS A 248 -10.52 -9.70 -29.35
CA HIS A 248 -11.60 -8.91 -29.94
C HIS A 248 -12.39 -8.12 -28.88
N ALA A 249 -12.62 -8.69 -27.69
CA ALA A 249 -13.26 -8.00 -26.58
C ALA A 249 -12.43 -6.82 -26.05
N VAL A 250 -11.10 -6.91 -26.08
CA VAL A 250 -10.20 -5.85 -25.62
C VAL A 250 -9.89 -4.83 -26.72
N ALA A 251 -9.85 -5.25 -27.99
CA ALA A 251 -9.45 -4.42 -29.12
C ALA A 251 -10.63 -4.09 -30.06
N THR A 252 -11.80 -3.73 -29.50
CA THR A 252 -13.03 -3.42 -30.24
C THR A 252 -12.91 -2.24 -31.23
N PHE A 253 -11.78 -1.53 -31.24
CA PHE A 253 -11.49 -0.42 -32.16
C PHE A 253 -10.83 -0.88 -33.46
N LEU A 254 -10.46 -2.16 -33.57
CA LEU A 254 -9.85 -2.69 -34.78
C LEU A 254 -10.86 -2.76 -35.92
N ASN A 255 -10.47 -2.18 -37.05
CA ASN A 255 -11.13 -2.38 -38.35
C ASN A 255 -10.35 -3.39 -39.21
N GLY A 256 -9.25 -3.94 -38.71
CA GLY A 256 -8.35 -4.82 -39.45
C GLY A 256 -8.71 -6.30 -39.29
N ARG A 257 -8.57 -7.05 -40.38
CA ARG A 257 -8.65 -8.52 -40.40
C ARG A 257 -7.45 -9.11 -39.65
N LEU A 258 -7.70 -9.91 -38.61
CA LEU A 258 -6.70 -10.85 -38.12
C LEU A 258 -6.75 -12.11 -39.01
N PRO A 259 -5.61 -12.73 -39.35
CA PRO A 259 -5.60 -14.00 -40.06
C PRO A 259 -6.28 -15.11 -39.25
N SER A 260 -6.78 -16.16 -39.91
CA SER A 260 -7.35 -17.33 -39.22
C SER A 260 -6.23 -18.16 -38.57
N ILE A 261 -6.33 -18.54 -37.28
CA ILE A 261 -5.32 -19.39 -36.59
C ILE A 261 -5.03 -20.69 -37.36
N ASN A 262 -5.97 -21.13 -38.20
CA ASN A 262 -5.86 -22.35 -38.98
C ASN A 262 -5.09 -22.18 -40.30
N ASP A 263 -4.63 -20.97 -40.67
CA ASP A 263 -3.81 -20.72 -41.86
C ASP A 263 -2.42 -20.18 -41.48
N PRO A 264 -1.42 -21.07 -41.36
CA PRO A 264 -0.08 -20.67 -40.96
C PRO A 264 0.61 -19.67 -41.91
N THR A 265 0.27 -19.69 -43.20
CA THR A 265 0.97 -18.87 -44.19
C THR A 265 0.49 -17.41 -44.14
N GLU A 266 -0.83 -17.21 -43.99
CA GLU A 266 -1.43 -15.89 -43.80
C GLU A 266 -0.93 -15.23 -42.50
N TRP A 267 -0.71 -16.02 -41.44
CA TRP A 267 -0.13 -15.55 -40.18
C TRP A 267 1.32 -15.10 -40.29
N ILE A 268 2.19 -15.88 -40.95
CA ILE A 268 3.61 -15.53 -41.12
C ILE A 268 3.76 -14.23 -41.95
N GLN A 269 2.92 -14.05 -42.98
CA GLN A 269 2.92 -12.81 -43.75
C GLN A 269 2.46 -11.61 -42.92
N PHE A 270 1.45 -11.82 -42.08
CA PHE A 270 0.95 -10.80 -41.17
C PHE A 270 1.99 -10.39 -40.11
N THR A 271 2.73 -11.34 -39.54
CA THR A 271 3.80 -11.05 -38.55
C THR A 271 4.95 -10.26 -39.16
N HIS A 272 5.39 -10.60 -40.37
CA HIS A 272 6.39 -9.81 -41.10
C HIS A 272 5.91 -8.38 -41.38
N GLN A 273 4.66 -8.22 -41.82
CA GLN A 273 4.09 -6.91 -42.06
C GLN A 273 3.94 -6.10 -40.77
N LEU A 274 3.61 -6.76 -39.66
CA LEU A 274 3.48 -6.14 -38.33
C LEU A 274 4.84 -5.64 -37.82
N GLU A 275 5.90 -6.42 -37.95
CA GLU A 275 7.26 -6.03 -37.61
C GLU A 275 7.67 -4.77 -38.37
N LYS A 276 7.50 -4.77 -39.70
CA LYS A 276 7.78 -3.59 -40.54
C LYS A 276 6.98 -2.37 -40.11
N ASP A 277 5.68 -2.55 -39.84
CA ASP A 277 4.81 -1.45 -39.41
C ASP A 277 5.21 -0.89 -38.04
N ILE A 278 5.73 -1.73 -37.12
CA ILE A 278 6.28 -1.29 -35.83
C ILE A 278 7.49 -0.37 -36.05
N PHE A 279 8.41 -0.74 -36.93
CA PHE A 279 9.59 0.05 -37.28
C PHE A 279 9.21 1.38 -37.94
N ASP A 280 8.41 1.33 -39.00
CA ASP A 280 7.96 2.50 -39.76
C ASP A 280 7.21 3.49 -38.85
N TYR A 281 6.31 2.97 -38.01
CA TYR A 281 5.57 3.77 -37.06
C TYR A 281 6.51 4.46 -36.05
N THR A 282 7.53 3.74 -35.60
CA THR A 282 8.49 4.25 -34.64
C THR A 282 9.29 5.44 -35.21
N GLU A 283 9.81 5.30 -36.42
CA GLU A 283 10.61 6.35 -37.06
C GLU A 283 9.80 7.59 -37.45
N VAL A 284 8.62 7.40 -38.04
CA VAL A 284 7.72 8.50 -38.43
C VAL A 284 7.33 9.35 -37.22
N VAL A 285 7.06 8.70 -36.09
CA VAL A 285 6.66 9.38 -34.87
C VAL A 285 7.82 10.17 -34.23
N LYS A 286 9.05 9.63 -34.20
CA LYS A 286 10.24 10.34 -33.70
C LYS A 286 10.47 11.63 -34.47
N HIS A 287 10.45 11.54 -35.81
CA HIS A 287 10.61 12.70 -36.68
C HIS A 287 9.49 13.73 -36.49
N SER A 288 8.24 13.28 -36.35
CA SER A 288 7.09 14.17 -36.09
C SER A 288 7.22 14.94 -34.77
N ASP A 289 7.69 14.30 -33.69
CA ASP A 289 7.81 14.92 -32.37
C ASP A 289 9.01 15.87 -32.28
N TYR A 290 10.13 15.54 -32.94
CA TYR A 290 11.28 16.43 -33.07
C TYR A 290 10.89 17.76 -33.74
N LEU A 291 10.23 17.71 -34.90
CA LEU A 291 9.79 18.90 -35.63
C LEU A 291 8.81 19.75 -34.82
N LYS A 292 7.86 19.12 -34.12
CA LYS A 292 6.98 19.84 -33.18
C LYS A 292 7.74 20.55 -32.07
N SER A 293 8.80 19.95 -31.53
CA SER A 293 9.59 20.56 -30.46
C SER A 293 10.38 21.80 -30.92
N LEU A 294 10.61 21.91 -32.23
CA LEU A 294 11.24 23.05 -32.89
C LEU A 294 10.23 24.10 -33.39
N ASN A 295 8.92 23.93 -33.14
CA ASN A 295 7.85 24.72 -33.75
C ASN A 295 7.85 24.71 -35.30
N SER A 296 8.53 23.75 -35.94
CA SER A 296 8.48 23.55 -37.38
C SER A 296 7.47 22.46 -37.72
N GLY A 297 6.46 22.77 -38.52
CA GLY A 297 5.42 21.81 -38.90
C GLY A 297 5.73 21.15 -40.24
N SER A 298 6.06 19.86 -40.27
CA SER A 298 6.00 19.07 -41.52
C SER A 298 4.68 18.32 -41.63
N ASN A 299 3.96 18.53 -42.73
CA ASN A 299 2.70 17.83 -43.03
C ASN A 299 2.92 16.38 -43.48
N HIS A 300 4.10 16.04 -44.03
CA HIS A 300 4.43 14.70 -44.52
C HIS A 300 4.39 13.65 -43.40
N TYR A 301 5.20 13.83 -42.35
CA TYR A 301 5.23 12.91 -41.20
C TYR A 301 3.90 12.84 -40.43
N ARG A 302 3.09 13.91 -40.48
CA ARG A 302 1.72 13.88 -39.89
C ARG A 302 0.77 13.00 -40.71
N ARG A 303 0.89 13.00 -42.03
CA ARG A 303 0.10 12.15 -42.94
C ARG A 303 0.51 10.68 -42.83
N GLU A 304 1.81 10.38 -42.86
CA GLU A 304 2.33 9.01 -42.71
C GLU A 304 1.94 8.40 -41.37
N LYS A 305 2.08 9.16 -40.28
CA LYS A 305 1.61 8.72 -38.96
C LYS A 305 0.13 8.35 -38.97
N ARG A 306 -0.71 9.19 -39.59
CA ARG A 306 -2.15 8.97 -39.68
C ARG A 306 -2.49 7.80 -40.60
N ARG A 307 -1.72 7.57 -41.67
CA ARG A 307 -1.89 6.43 -42.58
C ARG A 307 -1.70 5.10 -41.83
N LEU A 308 -0.63 4.98 -41.06
CA LEU A 308 -0.35 3.79 -40.24
C LEU A 308 -1.41 3.59 -39.14
N GLU A 309 -1.86 4.67 -38.48
CA GLU A 309 -2.96 4.61 -37.50
C GLU A 309 -4.28 4.13 -38.14
N VAL A 310 -4.64 4.66 -39.31
CA VAL A 310 -5.88 4.30 -40.02
C VAL A 310 -5.84 2.86 -40.53
N LYS A 311 -4.68 2.33 -40.96
CA LYS A 311 -4.51 0.95 -41.47
C LYS A 311 -5.10 -0.09 -40.52
N TYR A 312 -5.01 0.12 -39.21
CA TYR A 312 -5.48 -0.78 -38.18
C TYR A 312 -6.75 -0.29 -37.45
N GLY A 313 -7.38 0.80 -37.91
CA GLY A 313 -8.55 1.39 -37.25
C GLY A 313 -8.23 2.21 -35.98
N ASN A 314 -6.95 2.49 -35.74
CA ASN A 314 -6.48 3.18 -34.55
C ASN A 314 -6.65 4.70 -34.64
N VAL A 315 -7.06 5.33 -33.54
CA VAL A 315 -7.20 6.78 -33.40
C VAL A 315 -6.05 7.29 -32.51
N GLY A 316 -4.84 7.25 -33.05
CA GLY A 316 -3.66 7.81 -32.41
C GLY A 316 -2.67 6.78 -31.84
N ARG A 317 -1.43 7.25 -31.67
CA ARG A 317 -0.27 6.56 -31.10
C ARG A 317 -0.52 5.54 -30.01
N HIS A 318 -1.37 5.84 -29.04
CA HIS A 318 -1.55 4.95 -27.91
C HIS A 318 -2.38 3.70 -28.27
N GLN A 319 -3.38 3.84 -29.15
CA GLN A 319 -4.16 2.70 -29.65
C GLN A 319 -3.32 1.86 -30.63
N GLN A 320 -2.50 2.52 -31.46
CA GLN A 320 -1.58 1.83 -32.37
C GLN A 320 -0.59 0.94 -31.63
N LEU A 321 0.04 1.48 -30.59
CA LEU A 321 0.98 0.69 -29.82
C LEU A 321 0.25 -0.41 -29.02
N GLN A 322 -0.92 -0.12 -28.44
CA GLN A 322 -1.70 -1.13 -27.72
C GLN A 322 -2.01 -2.33 -28.62
N PHE A 323 -2.42 -2.06 -29.87
CA PHE A 323 -2.59 -3.10 -30.88
C PHE A 323 -1.31 -3.93 -31.05
N PHE A 324 -0.14 -3.31 -31.28
CA PHE A 324 1.11 -4.05 -31.45
C PHE A 324 1.43 -4.99 -30.28
N TYR A 325 1.25 -4.54 -29.03
CA TYR A 325 1.50 -5.36 -27.84
C TYR A 325 0.48 -6.50 -27.66
N LEU A 326 -0.82 -6.24 -27.90
CA LEU A 326 -1.85 -7.28 -27.82
C LEU A 326 -1.64 -8.36 -28.88
N THR A 327 -1.26 -7.94 -30.10
CA THR A 327 -1.00 -8.87 -31.21
C THR A 327 0.23 -9.73 -30.93
N TYR A 328 1.30 -9.16 -30.38
CA TYR A 328 2.45 -9.93 -29.90
C TYR A 328 2.06 -11.00 -28.87
N THR A 329 1.15 -10.66 -27.95
CA THR A 329 0.70 -11.59 -26.90
C THR A 329 -0.08 -12.76 -27.49
N LEU A 330 -1.06 -12.44 -28.35
CA LEU A 330 -1.83 -13.45 -29.09
C LEU A 330 -0.90 -14.39 -29.87
N LEU A 331 0.11 -13.84 -30.55
CA LEU A 331 1.11 -14.62 -31.29
C LEU A 331 1.88 -15.55 -30.36
N LYS A 332 2.39 -15.04 -29.23
CA LYS A 332 3.13 -15.83 -28.25
C LYS A 332 2.32 -17.02 -27.71
N ASP A 333 1.04 -16.82 -27.42
CA ASP A 333 0.16 -17.91 -26.94
C ASP A 333 -0.17 -18.93 -28.02
N THR A 334 -0.41 -18.45 -29.24
CA THR A 334 -0.64 -19.30 -30.41
C THR A 334 0.55 -20.24 -30.63
N VAL A 335 1.78 -19.72 -30.52
CA VAL A 335 3.00 -20.52 -30.61
C VAL A 335 3.14 -21.53 -29.46
N LYS A 336 2.83 -21.13 -28.22
CA LYS A 336 2.84 -22.05 -27.07
C LYS A 336 1.88 -23.23 -27.24
N ASN A 337 0.71 -23.00 -27.84
CA ASN A 337 -0.26 -24.05 -28.13
C ASN A 337 0.18 -24.95 -29.30
N MET A 338 0.88 -24.40 -30.30
CA MET A 338 1.43 -25.16 -31.43
C MET A 338 2.66 -26.01 -31.07
N GLN A 339 3.45 -25.61 -30.06
CA GLN A 339 4.61 -26.39 -29.58
C GLN A 339 4.21 -27.79 -29.04
N GLN A 340 2.94 -28.01 -28.70
CA GLN A 340 2.42 -29.32 -28.32
C GLN A 340 2.23 -30.28 -29.52
N THR A 341 2.39 -29.79 -30.76
CA THR A 341 2.12 -30.55 -32.00
C THR A 341 3.35 -30.81 -32.90
N SER A 342 4.56 -30.50 -32.44
CA SER A 342 5.87 -30.85 -33.07
C SER A 342 5.90 -30.81 -34.61
N SER A 343 6.02 -29.61 -35.20
CA SER A 343 6.26 -29.43 -36.65
C SER A 343 7.28 -28.31 -36.93
N ASP A 344 7.95 -28.34 -38.09
CA ASP A 344 8.95 -27.33 -38.54
C ASP A 344 8.41 -25.89 -38.55
N ALA A 345 7.09 -25.73 -38.70
CA ALA A 345 6.42 -24.44 -38.58
C ALA A 345 6.68 -23.79 -37.21
N SER A 346 6.75 -24.56 -36.13
CA SER A 346 6.94 -24.07 -34.75
C SER A 346 8.28 -23.32 -34.56
N PHE A 347 9.34 -23.69 -35.27
CA PHE A 347 10.65 -23.03 -35.20
C PHE A 347 10.65 -21.66 -35.91
N SER A 348 10.05 -21.59 -37.11
CA SER A 348 9.87 -20.34 -37.84
C SER A 348 8.99 -19.35 -37.05
N TYR A 349 7.97 -19.87 -36.37
CA TYR A 349 7.09 -19.08 -35.50
C TYR A 349 7.76 -18.50 -34.26
N ASN A 350 8.55 -19.29 -33.53
CA ASN A 350 9.32 -18.80 -32.39
C ASN A 350 10.22 -17.62 -32.80
N THR A 351 10.90 -17.77 -33.93
CA THR A 351 11.80 -16.73 -34.48
C THR A 351 11.03 -15.44 -34.80
N GLN A 352 9.84 -15.54 -35.41
CA GLN A 352 8.97 -14.38 -35.72
C GLN A 352 8.47 -13.66 -34.46
N VAL A 353 8.09 -14.41 -33.43
CA VAL A 353 7.65 -13.84 -32.14
C VAL A 353 8.79 -13.08 -31.47
N ASP A 354 10.02 -13.62 -31.52
CA ASP A 354 11.21 -12.97 -30.97
C ASP A 354 11.60 -11.70 -31.75
N HIS A 355 11.41 -11.70 -33.07
CA HIS A 355 11.62 -10.52 -33.91
C HIS A 355 10.62 -9.40 -33.58
N ILE A 356 9.33 -9.73 -33.44
CA ILE A 356 8.31 -8.76 -33.02
C ILE A 356 8.59 -8.25 -31.61
N TYR A 357 8.99 -9.13 -30.67
CA TYR A 357 9.41 -8.71 -29.34
C TYR A 357 10.58 -7.72 -29.41
N SER A 358 11.60 -8.04 -30.21
CA SER A 358 12.77 -7.18 -30.42
C SER A 358 12.38 -5.83 -31.03
N ALA A 359 11.48 -5.80 -32.02
CA ALA A 359 10.96 -4.57 -32.61
C ALA A 359 10.17 -3.73 -31.59
N LEU A 360 9.36 -4.37 -30.73
CA LEU A 360 8.64 -3.71 -29.64
C LEU A 360 9.58 -3.11 -28.58
N GLN A 361 10.72 -3.77 -28.29
CA GLN A 361 11.75 -3.24 -27.38
C GLN A 361 12.44 -1.98 -27.94
N GLN A 362 12.46 -1.80 -29.26
CA GLN A 362 13.07 -0.63 -29.91
C GLN A 362 12.16 0.61 -29.97
N ILE A 363 10.91 0.50 -29.49
CA ILE A 363 9.96 1.61 -29.43
C ILE A 363 10.35 2.59 -28.30
N ASP A 364 11.14 3.59 -28.65
CA ASP A 364 11.61 4.66 -27.75
C ASP A 364 10.57 5.82 -27.61
N PHE A 365 9.42 5.52 -27.01
CA PHE A 365 8.37 6.52 -26.73
C PHE A 365 7.99 6.60 -25.26
N ASP A 366 8.89 7.01 -24.36
CA ASP A 366 8.68 7.02 -22.90
C ASP A 366 7.28 7.45 -22.41
N TYR A 367 6.74 8.55 -22.94
CA TYR A 367 5.40 9.05 -22.56
C TYR A 367 4.25 8.20 -23.10
N SER A 368 4.45 7.58 -24.26
CA SER A 368 3.46 6.73 -24.92
C SER A 368 3.50 5.33 -24.33
N VAL A 369 4.69 4.82 -23.96
CA VAL A 369 4.93 3.55 -23.22
C VAL A 369 4.29 3.60 -21.83
N THR A 370 4.43 4.70 -21.09
CA THR A 370 3.76 4.85 -19.78
C THR A 370 2.23 4.88 -19.91
N ARG A 371 1.70 5.32 -21.05
CA ARG A 371 0.25 5.36 -21.31
C ARG A 371 -0.29 4.06 -21.90
N LEU A 372 0.52 3.40 -22.74
CA LEU A 372 0.41 2.01 -23.19
C LEU A 372 0.28 1.05 -22.02
N ASP A 373 1.14 1.21 -21.01
CA ASP A 373 1.13 0.42 -19.78
C ASP A 373 -0.19 0.58 -19.00
N ASN A 374 -1.03 1.58 -19.30
CA ASN A 374 -2.39 1.70 -18.77
C ASN A 374 -3.47 1.13 -19.71
N LEU A 375 -3.13 0.89 -20.98
CA LEU A 375 -4.01 0.40 -22.04
C LEU A 375 -3.84 -1.12 -22.28
N THR A 376 -2.65 -1.66 -22.07
CA THR A 376 -2.37 -3.11 -22.06
C THR A 376 -2.66 -3.75 -20.71
N LYS A 377 -3.25 -3.02 -19.76
CA LYS A 377 -3.62 -3.58 -18.45
C LYS A 377 -5.11 -3.74 -18.30
N THR A 378 -5.56 -4.94 -17.92
CA THR A 378 -6.92 -5.13 -17.42
C THR A 378 -7.00 -4.66 -15.98
N ARG A 379 -8.06 -3.91 -15.66
CA ARG A 379 -8.32 -3.53 -14.28
C ARG A 379 -9.07 -4.65 -13.61
N GLN A 380 -8.58 -5.07 -12.47
CA GLN A 380 -9.28 -5.98 -11.59
C GLN A 380 -9.57 -5.26 -10.29
N GLN A 381 -10.63 -5.68 -9.61
CA GLN A 381 -11.00 -5.17 -8.31
C GLN A 381 -10.83 -6.25 -7.27
N VAL A 382 -10.21 -5.82 -6.18
CA VAL A 382 -10.06 -6.61 -4.97
C VAL A 382 -10.91 -5.94 -3.91
N HIS A 383 -11.83 -6.71 -3.34
CA HIS A 383 -12.77 -6.23 -2.34
C HIS A 383 -12.33 -6.71 -0.95
N GLU A 384 -12.31 -5.80 0.02
CA GLU A 384 -12.10 -6.13 1.43
C GLU A 384 -13.22 -5.50 2.26
N ASN A 385 -13.79 -6.24 3.21
CA ASN A 385 -14.83 -5.73 4.11
C ASN A 385 -14.42 -5.91 5.57
N LYS A 386 -14.61 -4.87 6.39
CA LYS A 386 -14.35 -4.92 7.84
C LYS A 386 -15.58 -4.50 8.62
N ARG A 387 -15.80 -5.19 9.73
CA ARG A 387 -16.76 -4.84 10.76
C ARG A 387 -16.01 -4.77 12.08
N ASP A 388 -15.89 -3.57 12.61
CA ASP A 388 -15.15 -3.28 13.82
C ASP A 388 -16.13 -2.90 14.94
N ILE A 389 -15.92 -3.45 16.13
CA ILE A 389 -16.52 -3.02 17.39
C ILE A 389 -15.38 -2.60 18.29
N ASN A 390 -15.34 -1.32 18.66
CA ASN A 390 -14.25 -0.75 19.44
C ASN A 390 -14.76 -0.22 20.77
N ASN A 391 -14.20 -0.70 21.87
CA ASN A 391 -14.51 -0.25 23.21
C ASN A 391 -13.29 0.48 23.77
N ILE A 392 -13.44 1.76 24.08
CA ILE A 392 -12.37 2.61 24.61
C ILE A 392 -12.76 3.00 26.02
N VAL A 393 -11.86 2.77 26.97
CA VAL A 393 -11.97 3.27 28.34
C VAL A 393 -10.76 4.16 28.60
N THR A 394 -10.97 5.40 29.01
CA THR A 394 -9.91 6.33 29.41
C THR A 394 -10.14 6.73 30.86
N VAL A 395 -9.11 6.52 31.69
CA VAL A 395 -9.11 6.84 33.12
C VAL A 395 -7.88 7.67 33.44
N GLN A 396 -8.05 8.73 34.21
CA GLN A 396 -6.94 9.51 34.74
C GLN A 396 -6.52 9.00 36.13
N VAL A 397 -5.28 8.52 36.25
CA VAL A 397 -4.65 8.04 37.47
C VAL A 397 -3.55 9.04 37.87
N GLY A 398 -3.94 10.04 38.65
CA GLY A 398 -3.07 11.18 38.98
C GLY A 398 -2.62 11.94 37.72
N PRO A 399 -1.30 12.13 37.48
CA PRO A 399 -0.78 12.77 36.27
C PRO A 399 -0.71 11.84 35.04
N ILE A 400 -1.13 10.57 35.16
CA ILE A 400 -1.12 9.60 34.05
C ILE A 400 -2.54 9.42 33.50
N THR A 401 -2.70 9.58 32.20
CA THR A 401 -3.88 9.15 31.46
C THR A 401 -3.66 7.72 30.96
N LEU A 402 -4.43 6.78 31.48
CA LEU A 402 -4.53 5.40 31.01
C LEU A 402 -5.68 5.30 30.01
N THR A 403 -5.40 4.77 28.82
CA THR A 403 -6.44 4.41 27.85
C THR A 403 -6.35 2.93 27.50
N ILE A 404 -7.45 2.20 27.67
CA ILE A 404 -7.61 0.81 27.29
C ILE A 404 -8.57 0.76 26.11
N GLU A 405 -8.08 0.33 24.95
CA GLU A 405 -8.87 0.17 23.73
C GLU A 405 -8.96 -1.33 23.38
N ARG A 406 -10.18 -1.85 23.26
CA ARG A 406 -10.48 -3.22 22.84
C ARG A 406 -11.22 -3.19 21.52
N LEU A 407 -10.53 -3.53 20.45
CA LEU A 407 -11.06 -3.58 19.09
C LEU A 407 -11.29 -5.04 18.69
N LYS A 408 -12.56 -5.42 18.51
CA LYS A 408 -12.95 -6.67 17.85
C LYS A 408 -13.23 -6.37 16.38
N ARG A 409 -12.63 -7.13 15.48
CA ARG A 409 -12.78 -6.95 14.03
C ARG A 409 -13.11 -8.27 13.36
N HIS A 410 -14.19 -8.29 12.60
CA HIS A 410 -14.39 -9.32 11.58
C HIS A 410 -13.88 -8.78 10.25
N PHE A 411 -12.90 -9.47 9.65
CA PHE A 411 -12.27 -9.03 8.41
C PHE A 411 -12.44 -10.08 7.32
N HIS A 412 -13.20 -9.71 6.29
CA HIS A 412 -13.24 -10.48 5.05
C HIS A 412 -12.13 -9.96 4.12
N HIS A 413 -11.11 -10.79 3.92
CA HIS A 413 -9.93 -10.42 3.16
C HIS A 413 -9.62 -11.50 2.09
N PRO A 414 -9.24 -11.09 0.86
CA PRO A 414 -8.82 -12.00 -0.22
C PRO A 414 -7.76 -13.04 0.17
N SER A 415 -6.84 -12.67 1.06
CA SER A 415 -5.84 -13.60 1.59
C SER A 415 -6.41 -14.34 2.78
N ARG A 416 -6.50 -15.67 2.68
CA ARG A 416 -7.04 -16.56 3.72
C ARG A 416 -6.36 -16.40 5.09
N VAL A 417 -5.05 -16.15 5.11
CA VAL A 417 -4.27 -15.96 6.35
C VAL A 417 -4.55 -14.62 7.03
N ARG A 418 -5.39 -13.78 6.41
CA ARG A 418 -5.86 -12.50 6.94
C ARG A 418 -7.39 -12.42 7.06
N SER A 419 -8.11 -13.40 6.51
CA SER A 419 -9.55 -13.44 6.60
C SER A 419 -9.93 -14.14 7.90
N GLY A 420 -10.70 -13.47 8.75
CA GLY A 420 -11.03 -14.00 10.06
C GLY A 420 -11.35 -12.91 11.08
N ASP A 421 -11.38 -13.32 12.34
CA ASP A 421 -11.68 -12.48 13.48
C ASP A 421 -10.41 -12.05 14.19
N TYR A 422 -10.31 -10.76 14.48
CA TYR A 422 -9.22 -10.15 15.21
C TYR A 422 -9.72 -9.56 16.51
N GLN A 423 -8.88 -9.62 17.54
CA GLN A 423 -9.06 -8.86 18.76
C GLN A 423 -7.74 -8.14 19.09
N ASP A 424 -7.76 -6.82 18.99
CA ASP A 424 -6.66 -5.96 19.44
C ASP A 424 -7.01 -5.38 20.80
N VAL A 425 -6.11 -5.52 21.76
CA VAL A 425 -6.17 -4.81 23.04
C VAL A 425 -4.97 -3.87 23.09
N ASN A 426 -5.23 -2.56 23.08
CA ASN A 426 -4.23 -1.52 23.21
C ASN A 426 -4.31 -0.89 24.59
N ILE A 427 -3.18 -0.78 25.27
CA ILE A 427 -3.03 -0.04 26.53
C ILE A 427 -2.11 1.14 26.24
N THR A 428 -2.59 2.35 26.48
CA THR A 428 -1.83 3.57 26.28
C THR A 428 -1.66 4.29 27.62
N LEU A 429 -0.43 4.60 27.96
CA LEU A 429 -0.06 5.40 29.12
C LEU A 429 0.50 6.74 28.61
N ALA A 430 -0.14 7.83 29.01
CA ALA A 430 0.26 9.18 28.64
C ALA A 430 0.44 10.05 29.88
N ALA A 431 1.55 10.77 29.96
CA ALA A 431 1.88 11.70 31.03
C ALA A 431 2.53 12.96 30.46
N SER A 432 2.30 14.10 31.12
CA SER A 432 2.90 15.39 30.74
C SER A 432 4.38 15.52 31.15
N THR A 433 4.89 14.57 31.96
CA THR A 433 6.26 14.53 32.48
C THR A 433 6.86 13.14 32.27
N SER A 434 8.03 12.84 32.86
CA SER A 434 8.67 11.53 32.73
C SER A 434 7.80 10.44 33.35
N LEU A 435 7.26 9.55 32.51
CA LEU A 435 6.43 8.42 32.95
C LEU A 435 7.21 7.53 33.92
N THR A 436 8.50 7.33 33.66
CA THR A 436 9.39 6.52 34.52
C THR A 436 9.45 7.07 35.94
N GLN A 437 9.63 8.38 36.10
CA GLN A 437 9.68 9.02 37.42
C GLN A 437 8.32 8.93 38.14
N LEU A 438 7.23 9.05 37.41
CA LEU A 438 5.88 8.91 37.96
C LEU A 438 5.57 7.47 38.42
N LEU A 439 6.01 6.47 37.66
CA LEU A 439 5.80 5.06 37.98
C LEU A 439 6.67 4.56 39.15
N GLN A 440 7.74 5.27 39.50
CA GLN A 440 8.53 4.99 40.71
C GLN A 440 7.80 5.38 42.01
N LEU A 441 6.73 6.17 41.94
CA LEU A 441 5.92 6.51 43.10
C LEU A 441 5.00 5.33 43.46
N ALA A 442 5.30 4.65 44.58
CA ALA A 442 4.61 3.42 44.99
C ALA A 442 3.07 3.55 45.04
N GLY A 443 2.54 4.66 45.54
CA GLY A 443 1.09 4.90 45.60
C GLY A 443 0.43 5.00 44.22
N LEU A 444 1.11 5.63 43.25
CA LEU A 444 0.63 5.77 41.88
C LEU A 444 0.74 4.45 41.11
N LYS A 445 1.83 3.70 41.32
CA LYS A 445 1.99 2.33 40.79
C LYS A 445 0.86 1.42 41.23
N GLN A 446 0.50 1.43 42.52
CA GLN A 446 -0.58 0.60 43.05
C GLN A 446 -1.95 1.01 42.48
N GLN A 447 -2.23 2.32 42.38
CA GLN A 447 -3.48 2.81 41.79
C GLN A 447 -3.60 2.39 40.32
N LEU A 448 -2.53 2.52 39.55
CA LEU A 448 -2.51 2.07 38.15
C LEU A 448 -2.75 0.56 38.06
N TYR A 449 -2.07 -0.23 38.89
CA TYR A 449 -2.25 -1.68 38.96
C TYR A 449 -3.70 -2.08 39.26
N ASN A 450 -4.33 -1.45 40.26
CA ASN A 450 -5.72 -1.72 40.61
C ASN A 450 -6.67 -1.47 39.43
N VAL A 451 -6.49 -0.35 38.70
CA VAL A 451 -7.31 -0.05 37.51
C VAL A 451 -7.09 -1.08 36.39
N LEU A 452 -5.87 -1.58 36.22
CA LEU A 452 -5.59 -2.63 35.24
C LEU A 452 -6.27 -3.96 35.62
N VAL A 453 -6.26 -4.32 36.91
CA VAL A 453 -6.96 -5.51 37.45
C VAL A 453 -8.48 -5.39 37.29
N ASP A 454 -9.06 -4.24 37.62
CA ASP A 454 -10.51 -3.98 37.48
C ASP A 454 -10.97 -4.15 36.03
N HIS A 455 -10.09 -3.84 35.08
CA HIS A 455 -10.34 -4.03 33.66
C HIS A 455 -9.82 -5.37 33.10
N GLN A 456 -9.24 -6.27 33.92
CA GLN A 456 -8.71 -7.57 33.50
C GLN A 456 -7.63 -7.45 32.41
N VAL A 457 -6.70 -6.52 32.59
CA VAL A 457 -5.59 -6.26 31.67
C VAL A 457 -4.24 -6.13 32.38
N GLU A 458 -4.15 -6.52 33.66
CA GLU A 458 -2.92 -6.50 34.45
C GLU A 458 -1.80 -7.36 33.83
N SER A 459 -2.14 -8.49 33.21
CA SER A 459 -1.18 -9.37 32.51
C SER A 459 -0.60 -8.79 31.21
N PHE A 460 -1.04 -7.60 30.79
CA PHE A 460 -0.58 -6.95 29.56
C PHE A 460 0.58 -5.99 29.82
N LEU A 461 0.77 -5.59 31.07
CA LEU A 461 1.72 -4.56 31.46
C LEU A 461 2.51 -5.04 32.67
N ASP A 462 3.79 -5.34 32.45
CA ASP A 462 4.73 -5.37 33.57
C ASP A 462 5.25 -3.95 33.81
N ILE A 463 4.74 -3.32 34.87
CA ILE A 463 5.11 -1.95 35.25
C ILE A 463 6.61 -1.87 35.58
N ASP A 464 7.21 -2.93 36.13
CA ASP A 464 8.63 -2.92 36.49
C ASP A 464 9.53 -2.93 35.25
N THR A 465 9.12 -3.64 34.20
CA THR A 465 9.78 -3.59 32.89
C THR A 465 9.73 -2.17 32.28
N LEU A 466 8.63 -1.42 32.48
CA LEU A 466 8.54 -0.03 32.02
C LEU A 466 9.44 0.94 32.79
N ILE A 467 9.61 0.73 34.10
CA ILE A 467 10.46 1.57 34.96
C ILE A 467 11.94 1.45 34.56
N GLN A 468 12.39 0.25 34.19
CA GLN A 468 13.78 0.00 33.78
C GLN A 468 14.13 0.64 32.42
N GLY A 469 13.14 0.92 31.57
CA GLY A 469 13.34 1.39 30.20
C GLY A 469 13.65 2.87 30.01
N ASN A 470 13.63 3.69 31.08
CA ASN A 470 13.79 5.16 31.04
C ASN A 470 12.97 5.83 29.92
N ILE A 471 11.67 5.53 29.90
CA ILE A 471 10.78 5.82 28.78
C ILE A 471 10.14 7.21 28.95
N GLY A 472 10.05 7.97 27.85
CA GLY A 472 9.36 9.26 27.78
C GLY A 472 7.83 9.14 27.96
N GLY A 473 7.16 10.29 28.14
CA GLY A 473 5.79 10.41 28.65
C GLY A 473 4.66 9.71 27.89
N PHE A 474 4.86 9.02 26.77
CA PHE A 474 3.77 8.39 26.01
C PHE A 474 4.15 7.03 25.42
N ILE A 475 3.52 5.97 25.93
CA ILE A 475 3.75 4.58 25.54
C ILE A 475 2.42 3.93 25.16
N ALA A 476 2.44 3.06 24.16
CA ALA A 476 1.33 2.15 23.91
C ALA A 476 1.82 0.70 23.76
N ILE A 477 1.03 -0.24 24.25
CA ILE A 477 1.24 -1.68 24.11
C ILE A 477 0.02 -2.25 23.40
N GLN A 478 0.24 -3.00 22.34
CA GLN A 478 -0.80 -3.72 21.62
C GLN A 478 -0.58 -5.21 21.76
N ARG A 479 -1.60 -5.94 22.19
CA ARG A 479 -1.66 -7.39 22.03
C ARG A 479 -2.73 -7.72 21.00
N ARG A 480 -2.35 -8.47 19.97
CA ARG A 480 -3.27 -8.93 18.92
C ARG A 480 -3.56 -10.40 19.09
N SER A 481 -4.83 -10.76 18.97
CA SER A 481 -5.28 -12.14 18.78
C SER A 481 -6.03 -12.28 17.45
N PHE A 482 -6.00 -13.47 16.87
CA PHE A 482 -6.58 -13.80 15.58
C PHE A 482 -7.20 -15.19 15.58
N ARG A 483 -8.30 -15.34 14.85
CA ARG A 483 -8.92 -16.62 14.52
C ARG A 483 -9.17 -16.64 13.01
N PRO A 484 -8.54 -17.55 12.24
CA PRO A 484 -8.77 -17.62 10.81
C PRO A 484 -10.21 -18.04 10.50
N GLN A 485 -10.72 -17.57 9.36
CA GLN A 485 -12.04 -17.96 8.86
C GLN A 485 -12.03 -19.40 8.29
N ASP A 486 -10.87 -19.88 7.84
CA ASP A 486 -10.70 -21.25 7.38
C ASP A 486 -10.74 -22.19 8.59
N ILE A 487 -11.80 -23.02 8.65
CA ILE A 487 -12.09 -23.92 9.77
C ILE A 487 -10.94 -24.90 10.00
N ASN A 488 -10.23 -25.32 8.95
CA ASN A 488 -9.10 -26.24 9.06
C ASN A 488 -7.88 -25.59 9.74
N LEU A 489 -7.80 -24.26 9.77
CA LEU A 489 -6.72 -23.50 10.42
C LEU A 489 -7.11 -22.97 11.80
N ALA A 490 -8.42 -22.96 12.12
CA ALA A 490 -8.91 -22.55 13.42
C ALA A 490 -8.71 -23.69 14.44
N PHE A 491 -8.09 -23.39 15.58
CA PHE A 491 -7.95 -24.34 16.69
C PHE A 491 -8.98 -24.02 17.77
N ASP A 492 -9.77 -25.01 18.19
CA ASP A 492 -10.82 -24.89 19.22
C ASP A 492 -11.86 -23.77 18.98
N ASP A 493 -11.96 -23.23 17.76
CA ASP A 493 -12.73 -22.01 17.45
C ASP A 493 -12.35 -20.78 18.33
N LYS A 494 -11.15 -20.77 18.93
CA LYS A 494 -10.68 -19.71 19.84
C LYS A 494 -9.81 -18.67 19.13
N LEU A 495 -9.75 -17.48 19.70
CA LEU A 495 -8.79 -16.45 19.32
C LEU A 495 -7.40 -16.83 19.86
N GLN A 496 -6.40 -16.86 18.99
CA GLN A 496 -5.01 -17.14 19.34
C GLN A 496 -4.21 -15.85 19.33
N GLN A 497 -3.37 -15.64 20.33
CA GLN A 497 -2.51 -14.47 20.36
C GLN A 497 -1.44 -14.55 19.27
N GLN A 498 -1.31 -13.52 18.45
CA GLN A 498 -0.32 -13.45 17.37
C GLN A 498 0.99 -12.80 17.83
N PHE A 499 0.88 -11.65 18.49
CA PHE A 499 2.04 -10.88 18.94
C PHE A 499 1.68 -9.90 20.04
N THR A 500 2.71 -9.37 20.70
CA THR A 500 2.65 -8.14 21.50
C THR A 500 3.62 -7.12 20.92
N ARG A 501 3.16 -5.90 20.68
CA ARG A 501 3.95 -4.81 20.08
C ARG A 501 3.98 -3.60 21.00
N TYR A 502 5.17 -3.02 21.13
CA TYR A 502 5.43 -1.86 21.97
C TYR A 502 5.67 -0.64 21.10
N TYR A 503 4.99 0.45 21.43
CA TYR A 503 5.04 1.71 20.71
C TYR A 503 5.48 2.86 21.59
N LEU A 504 6.32 3.72 21.02
CA LEU A 504 6.50 5.09 21.47
C LEU A 504 5.59 5.97 20.64
N GLU A 505 4.79 6.83 21.28
CA GLU A 505 3.98 7.79 20.55
C GLU A 505 4.35 9.24 20.84
N GLY A 506 4.07 10.10 19.86
CA GLY A 506 4.16 11.54 20.00
C GLY A 506 2.92 12.18 19.42
N GLU A 507 2.36 13.14 20.15
CA GLU A 507 1.18 13.88 19.73
C GLU A 507 1.41 15.38 19.86
N VAL A 508 1.02 16.11 18.82
CA VAL A 508 0.99 17.57 18.78
C VAL A 508 -0.43 17.98 18.41
N MET A 509 -1.03 18.81 19.25
CA MET A 509 -2.36 19.36 19.03
C MET A 509 -2.31 20.89 19.13
N ALA A 510 -2.99 21.56 18.20
CA ALA A 510 -3.21 23.00 18.24
C ALA A 510 -4.65 23.26 17.81
N GLY A 511 -5.32 24.24 18.39
CA GLY A 511 -6.67 24.59 18.00
C GLY A 511 -7.10 25.95 18.49
N THR A 512 -8.12 26.50 17.85
CA THR A 512 -8.79 27.73 18.22
C THR A 512 -10.29 27.49 18.28
N SER A 513 -10.94 28.11 19.25
CA SER A 513 -12.37 28.02 19.50
C SER A 513 -12.95 29.43 19.54
N ILE A 514 -13.99 29.66 18.75
CA ILE A 514 -14.76 30.91 18.76
C ILE A 514 -16.17 30.55 19.19
N SER A 515 -16.70 31.23 20.21
CA SER A 515 -18.08 31.07 20.66
C SER A 515 -18.82 32.40 20.55
N SER A 516 -20.10 32.35 20.17
CA SER A 516 -20.96 33.52 20.07
C SER A 516 -22.33 33.21 20.69
N PRO A 517 -22.83 34.02 21.64
CA PRO A 517 -24.16 33.85 22.19
C PRO A 517 -25.22 34.23 21.15
N LEU A 518 -26.26 33.40 21.00
CA LEU A 518 -27.41 33.68 20.12
C LEU A 518 -28.61 34.22 20.89
N ALA A 519 -28.84 33.70 22.10
CA ALA A 519 -29.88 34.13 23.03
C ALA A 519 -29.51 33.69 24.47
N ALA A 520 -30.32 34.08 25.46
CA ALA A 520 -30.14 33.58 26.82
C ALA A 520 -30.20 32.04 26.83
N GLY A 521 -29.10 31.40 27.22
CA GLY A 521 -28.99 29.95 27.27
C GLY A 521 -28.72 29.25 25.92
N LEU A 522 -28.47 29.98 24.83
CA LEU A 522 -28.13 29.41 23.52
C LEU A 522 -26.85 30.04 22.98
N SER A 523 -25.86 29.21 22.63
CA SER A 523 -24.61 29.65 21.97
C SER A 523 -24.33 28.83 20.72
N ILE A 524 -23.56 29.42 19.81
CA ILE A 524 -22.92 28.71 18.70
C ILE A 524 -21.40 28.75 18.86
N ASP A 525 -20.76 27.60 18.71
CA ASP A 525 -19.33 27.41 18.83
C ASP A 525 -18.76 26.91 17.52
N ALA A 526 -17.61 27.45 17.12
CA ALA A 526 -16.80 26.98 16.01
C ALA A 526 -15.40 26.65 16.51
N ASN A 527 -15.01 25.39 16.37
CA ASN A 527 -13.71 24.86 16.79
C ASN A 527 -12.92 24.42 15.57
N ILE A 528 -11.73 24.98 15.37
CA ILE A 528 -10.78 24.55 14.35
C ILE A 528 -9.57 23.95 15.05
N SER A 529 -9.17 22.75 14.67
CA SER A 529 -8.03 22.06 15.27
C SER A 529 -7.13 21.37 14.25
N TYR A 530 -5.83 21.38 14.54
CA TYR A 530 -4.79 20.59 13.92
C TYR A 530 -4.30 19.54 14.92
N GLN A 531 -4.16 18.31 14.45
CA GLN A 531 -3.64 17.20 15.23
C GLN A 531 -2.61 16.44 14.39
N GLN A 532 -1.45 16.18 14.96
CA GLN A 532 -0.44 15.30 14.42
C GLN A 532 -0.07 14.24 15.45
N ARG A 533 -0.22 12.97 15.09
CA ARG A 533 0.16 11.83 15.92
C ARG A 533 1.16 10.96 15.18
N GLN A 534 2.20 10.50 15.87
CA GLN A 534 3.20 9.59 15.35
C GLN A 534 3.34 8.42 16.31
N GLN A 535 3.35 7.21 15.78
CA GLN A 535 3.53 5.95 16.49
C GLN A 535 4.74 5.23 15.89
N GLN A 536 5.75 4.99 16.71
CA GLN A 536 6.97 4.28 16.34
C GLN A 536 7.02 2.95 17.08
N VAL A 537 7.38 1.90 16.36
CA VAL A 537 7.49 0.55 16.93
C VAL A 537 8.86 0.38 17.55
N MET A 538 8.88 0.13 18.86
CA MET A 538 10.11 -0.10 19.60
C MET A 538 10.50 -1.58 19.51
N ALA A 539 9.57 -2.46 19.90
CA ALA A 539 9.77 -3.90 19.93
C ALA A 539 8.48 -4.65 19.52
N GLU A 540 8.66 -5.87 19.03
CA GLU A 540 7.59 -6.83 18.69
C GLU A 540 8.03 -8.20 19.22
N VAL A 541 7.14 -8.85 19.96
CA VAL A 541 7.32 -10.23 20.44
C VAL A 541 6.26 -11.08 19.76
N ILE A 542 6.70 -12.00 18.91
CA ILE A 542 5.81 -12.94 18.21
C ILE A 542 5.42 -14.02 19.21
N ASN A 543 4.14 -14.40 19.21
CA ASN A 543 3.67 -15.50 20.03
C ASN A 543 4.22 -16.83 19.48
N PRO A 544 4.87 -17.65 20.31
CA PRO A 544 5.38 -18.97 19.89
C PRO A 544 4.33 -19.96 19.40
N ASP A 545 3.05 -19.77 19.72
CA ASP A 545 1.94 -20.66 19.39
C ASP A 545 1.07 -20.15 18.21
N ASP A 546 1.56 -19.18 17.41
CA ASP A 546 0.87 -18.69 16.19
C ASP A 546 1.71 -18.85 14.92
N LEU A 547 1.24 -19.69 13.99
CA LEU A 547 1.84 -19.85 12.67
C LEU A 547 1.31 -18.81 11.65
N MET A 548 0.09 -18.30 11.86
CA MET A 548 -0.58 -17.47 10.86
C MET A 548 0.12 -16.12 10.69
N TYR A 549 0.59 -15.50 11.78
CA TYR A 549 1.35 -14.25 11.69
C TYR A 549 2.68 -14.45 10.95
N SER A 550 3.40 -15.53 11.24
CA SER A 550 4.64 -15.89 10.54
C SER A 550 4.40 -16.08 9.04
N LEU A 551 3.31 -16.74 8.65
CA LEU A 551 2.95 -16.93 7.24
C LEU A 551 2.57 -15.61 6.54
N VAL A 552 1.88 -14.68 7.22
CA VAL A 552 1.60 -13.33 6.71
C VAL A 552 2.90 -12.57 6.43
N ARG A 553 3.85 -12.60 7.38
CA ARG A 553 5.15 -11.92 7.25
C ARG A 553 6.01 -12.58 6.16
N PHE A 554 6.05 -13.90 6.13
CA PHE A 554 6.77 -14.67 5.12
C PHE A 554 6.31 -14.34 3.70
N ASN A 555 4.99 -14.37 3.46
CA ASN A 555 4.42 -14.11 2.12
C ASN A 555 4.86 -12.76 1.55
N LYS A 556 5.00 -11.73 2.39
CA LYS A 556 5.57 -10.45 1.94
C LYS A 556 7.06 -10.56 1.71
N LEU A 557 7.82 -10.96 2.73
CA LEU A 557 9.27 -10.83 2.72
C LEU A 557 9.90 -11.75 1.67
N TYR A 558 9.27 -12.89 1.39
CA TYR A 558 9.62 -13.76 0.28
C TYR A 558 9.39 -13.09 -1.08
N LYS A 559 8.27 -12.37 -1.27
CA LYS A 559 8.05 -11.55 -2.48
C LYS A 559 9.07 -10.43 -2.62
N ASP A 560 9.40 -9.73 -1.53
CA ASP A 560 10.39 -8.66 -1.53
C ASP A 560 11.80 -9.17 -1.83
N ALA A 561 12.07 -10.44 -1.51
CA ALA A 561 13.28 -11.16 -1.89
C ALA A 561 13.25 -11.72 -3.32
N ASN A 562 12.28 -11.31 -4.15
CA ASN A 562 12.04 -11.89 -5.49
C ASN A 562 11.91 -13.42 -5.48
N LYS A 563 11.27 -13.96 -4.44
CA LYS A 563 11.11 -15.41 -4.20
C LYS A 563 12.43 -16.18 -4.06
N ASN A 564 13.50 -15.52 -3.62
CA ASN A 564 14.81 -16.14 -3.43
C ASN A 564 15.40 -15.84 -2.05
N LEU A 565 15.44 -16.87 -1.19
CA LEU A 565 16.00 -16.78 0.17
C LEU A 565 17.52 -16.99 0.22
N SER A 566 18.17 -17.41 -0.88
CA SER A 566 19.61 -17.72 -0.90
C SER A 566 20.50 -16.47 -0.87
N THR A 567 19.93 -15.27 -0.92
CA THR A 567 20.71 -14.03 -0.90
C THR A 567 21.11 -13.66 0.54
N PRO A 568 22.37 -13.25 0.79
CA PRO A 568 22.92 -13.01 2.13
C PRO A 568 22.32 -11.80 2.89
N ASN A 569 21.30 -11.14 2.34
CA ASN A 569 20.56 -10.04 2.97
C ASN A 569 19.06 -10.13 2.66
N ASN A 570 18.51 -11.35 2.55
CA ASN A 570 17.09 -11.48 2.27
C ASN A 570 16.27 -10.94 3.47
N PRO A 571 15.19 -10.17 3.23
CA PRO A 571 14.39 -9.55 4.30
C PRO A 571 13.78 -10.54 5.30
N TRP A 572 13.51 -11.78 4.88
CA TRP A 572 12.95 -12.82 5.74
C TRP A 572 13.95 -13.28 6.81
N GLN A 573 15.20 -13.55 6.43
CA GLN A 573 16.24 -13.95 7.36
C GLN A 573 16.54 -12.85 8.38
N GLN A 574 16.56 -11.58 7.96
CA GLN A 574 16.68 -10.45 8.89
C GLN A 574 15.52 -10.38 9.89
N PHE A 575 14.30 -10.65 9.42
CA PHE A 575 13.13 -10.73 10.29
C PHE A 575 13.22 -11.87 11.30
N VAL A 576 13.62 -13.08 10.88
CA VAL A 576 13.80 -14.22 11.80
C VAL A 576 14.90 -13.93 12.83
N LEU A 577 16.03 -13.35 12.41
CA LEU A 577 17.14 -13.01 13.31
C LEU A 577 16.73 -11.98 14.36
N SER A 578 15.96 -10.95 13.98
CA SER A 578 15.43 -9.95 14.93
C SER A 578 14.40 -10.52 15.92
N HIS A 579 13.83 -11.70 15.64
CA HIS A 579 12.86 -12.38 16.50
C HIS A 579 13.35 -13.79 16.88
N LYS A 580 14.68 -14.01 16.92
CA LYS A 580 15.29 -15.33 17.08
C LYS A 580 14.74 -16.08 18.30
N GLU A 581 14.60 -15.41 19.44
CA GLU A 581 14.08 -16.03 20.68
C GLU A 581 12.61 -16.47 20.56
N SER A 582 11.76 -15.69 19.87
CA SER A 582 10.39 -16.11 19.57
C SER A 582 10.38 -17.37 18.69
N TYR A 583 11.25 -17.43 17.67
CA TYR A 583 11.33 -18.61 16.79
C TYR A 583 11.94 -19.83 17.47
N LYS A 584 12.93 -19.67 18.36
CA LYS A 584 13.43 -20.78 19.18
C LYS A 584 12.29 -21.40 19.97
N THR A 585 11.52 -20.58 20.67
CA THR A 585 10.38 -21.03 21.47
C THR A 585 9.31 -21.67 20.57
N MET A 586 9.03 -21.06 19.41
CA MET A 586 8.07 -21.59 18.43
C MET A 586 8.45 -22.99 17.93
N PHE A 587 9.73 -23.24 17.65
CA PHE A 587 10.19 -24.57 17.23
C PHE A 587 10.09 -25.61 18.35
N LEU A 588 10.29 -25.20 19.60
CA LEU A 588 10.05 -26.08 20.76
C LEU A 588 8.56 -26.42 20.91
N THR A 589 7.66 -25.46 20.71
CA THR A 589 6.20 -25.68 20.75
C THR A 589 5.72 -26.52 19.57
N LEU A 590 6.25 -26.31 18.36
CA LEU A 590 5.94 -27.13 17.18
C LEU A 590 6.31 -28.62 17.34
N ALA A 591 7.30 -28.92 18.20
CA ALA A 591 7.65 -30.29 18.56
C ALA A 591 6.66 -30.94 19.54
N GLU A 592 5.69 -30.20 20.07
CA GLU A 592 4.63 -30.76 20.91
C GLU A 592 3.57 -31.48 20.08
N GLN A 593 3.06 -32.60 20.61
CA GLN A 593 2.07 -33.41 19.90
C GLN A 593 0.70 -32.71 19.76
N GLN A 594 0.40 -31.77 20.66
CA GLN A 594 -0.84 -31.02 20.76
C GLN A 594 -0.53 -29.54 20.96
N GLY A 595 -1.35 -28.67 20.40
CA GLY A 595 -1.15 -27.22 20.45
C GLY A 595 -1.76 -26.54 19.23
N ALA A 596 -2.02 -25.23 19.34
CA ALA A 596 -2.61 -24.48 18.25
C ALA A 596 -1.68 -24.44 17.03
N ILE A 597 -0.39 -24.21 17.27
CA ILE A 597 0.60 -24.13 16.20
C ILE A 597 0.84 -25.50 15.53
N THR A 598 0.86 -26.59 16.30
CA THR A 598 0.99 -27.95 15.77
C THR A 598 -0.23 -28.32 14.92
N HIS A 599 -1.44 -27.99 15.37
CA HIS A 599 -2.67 -28.19 14.59
C HIS A 599 -2.61 -27.43 13.27
N GLN A 600 -2.22 -26.15 13.30
CA GLN A 600 -2.06 -25.34 12.09
C GLN A 600 -1.00 -25.92 11.14
N ALA A 601 0.15 -26.36 11.66
CA ALA A 601 1.20 -26.97 10.85
C ALA A 601 0.72 -28.25 10.16
N ARG A 602 0.05 -29.16 10.89
CA ARG A 602 -0.55 -30.38 10.31
C ARG A 602 -1.57 -30.07 9.22
N ALA A 603 -2.50 -29.14 9.49
CA ALA A 603 -3.51 -28.74 8.52
C ALA A 603 -2.89 -28.17 7.23
N LEU A 604 -1.81 -27.39 7.36
CA LEU A 604 -1.07 -26.88 6.21
C LEU A 604 -0.29 -27.99 5.48
N LEU A 605 0.38 -28.90 6.19
CA LEU A 605 1.15 -30.01 5.60
C LEU A 605 0.24 -30.96 4.81
N ALA A 606 -0.87 -31.40 5.40
CA ALA A 606 -1.88 -32.24 4.72
C ALA A 606 -2.37 -31.59 3.41
N GLN A 607 -2.64 -30.29 3.46
CA GLN A 607 -3.05 -29.49 2.31
C GLN A 607 -2.00 -29.40 1.18
N ILE A 608 -0.71 -29.58 1.47
CA ILE A 608 0.37 -29.59 0.49
C ILE A 608 0.49 -30.99 -0.11
N GLU A 609 0.38 -32.02 0.73
CA GLU A 609 0.45 -33.42 0.32
C GLU A 609 -0.68 -33.77 -0.66
N GLU A 610 -1.90 -33.31 -0.40
CA GLU A 610 -3.04 -33.43 -1.34
C GLU A 610 -2.77 -32.82 -2.73
N GLN A 611 -1.89 -31.82 -2.82
CA GLN A 611 -1.58 -31.11 -4.07
C GLN A 611 -0.40 -31.71 -4.83
N GLY A 612 0.32 -32.69 -4.26
CA GLY A 612 1.50 -33.29 -4.87
C GLY A 612 2.70 -32.34 -5.02
N GLN A 613 2.72 -31.22 -4.29
CA GLN A 613 3.75 -30.17 -4.37
C GLN A 613 4.62 -30.10 -3.11
N SER A 614 4.76 -31.23 -2.41
CA SER A 614 5.44 -31.26 -1.12
C SER A 614 6.95 -31.15 -1.25
N THR A 615 7.51 -30.05 -0.71
CA THR A 615 8.95 -29.90 -0.50
C THR A 615 9.39 -30.49 0.86
N ILE A 616 8.43 -30.81 1.73
CA ILE A 616 8.64 -31.40 3.05
C ILE A 616 7.41 -32.20 3.50
N THR A 617 7.62 -33.45 3.90
CA THR A 617 6.54 -34.32 4.41
C THR A 617 6.19 -33.99 5.85
N GLU A 618 4.98 -34.34 6.29
CA GLU A 618 4.58 -34.15 7.69
C GLU A 618 5.57 -34.82 8.65
N THR A 619 5.95 -36.07 8.36
CA THR A 619 6.90 -36.84 9.17
C THR A 619 8.27 -36.16 9.22
N GLY A 620 8.78 -35.69 8.08
CA GLY A 620 10.08 -35.00 8.02
C GLY A 620 10.08 -33.70 8.81
N PHE A 621 9.02 -32.90 8.67
CA PHE A 621 8.86 -31.64 9.40
C PHE A 621 8.88 -31.84 10.91
N PHE A 622 8.02 -32.71 11.45
CA PHE A 622 7.94 -32.92 12.90
C PHE A 622 9.15 -33.65 13.46
N HIS A 623 9.80 -34.53 12.69
CA HIS A 623 11.06 -35.14 13.09
C HIS A 623 12.16 -34.08 13.31
N THR A 624 12.29 -33.10 12.41
CA THR A 624 13.25 -32.00 12.58
C THR A 624 12.94 -31.14 13.80
N MET A 625 11.66 -30.82 14.06
CA MET A 625 11.26 -30.06 15.24
C MET A 625 11.57 -30.83 16.54
N GLN A 626 11.31 -32.13 16.55
CA GLN A 626 11.62 -33.00 17.70
C GLN A 626 13.13 -33.08 17.96
N ALA A 627 13.95 -33.24 16.92
CA ALA A 627 15.42 -33.24 17.05
C ALA A 627 15.93 -31.92 17.65
N TYR A 628 15.36 -30.78 17.24
CA TYR A 628 15.68 -29.48 17.83
C TYR A 628 15.31 -29.40 19.32
N ARG A 629 14.14 -29.92 19.70
CA ARG A 629 13.70 -29.97 21.11
C ARG A 629 14.60 -30.83 21.96
N ASP A 630 14.95 -32.02 21.49
CA ASP A 630 15.79 -32.97 22.23
C ASP A 630 17.18 -32.39 22.51
N ALA A 631 17.81 -31.73 21.53
CA ALA A 631 19.10 -31.08 21.72
C ALA A 631 19.07 -29.92 22.74
N ASN A 632 17.98 -29.15 22.80
CA ASN A 632 17.80 -28.12 23.82
C ASN A 632 17.59 -28.72 25.22
N LYS A 633 16.95 -29.88 25.32
CA LYS A 633 16.76 -30.59 26.60
C LYS A 633 18.08 -31.13 27.17
N TYR A 634 19.00 -31.57 26.32
CA TYR A 634 20.30 -32.14 26.72
C TYR A 634 21.45 -31.12 26.81
N ASN A 635 21.17 -29.80 26.71
CA ASN A 635 22.17 -28.72 26.79
C ASN A 635 23.37 -28.90 25.84
N GLU A 636 23.12 -29.34 24.60
CA GLU A 636 24.15 -29.39 23.55
C GLU A 636 24.44 -27.97 23.00
N ILE A 637 24.97 -27.09 23.86
CA ILE A 637 25.18 -25.65 23.60
C ILE A 637 25.99 -25.41 22.32
N ASN A 638 26.93 -26.30 21.98
CA ASN A 638 27.77 -26.20 20.79
C ASN A 638 27.06 -26.56 19.47
N GLN A 639 25.89 -27.21 19.51
CA GLN A 639 25.11 -27.59 18.32
C GLN A 639 23.82 -26.76 18.13
N SER A 640 23.42 -25.98 19.15
CA SER A 640 22.16 -25.22 19.19
C SER A 640 21.91 -24.34 17.96
N ASP A 641 22.93 -23.65 17.43
CA ASP A 641 22.77 -22.78 16.26
C ASP A 641 22.63 -23.56 14.95
N SER A 642 23.35 -24.68 14.79
CA SER A 642 23.23 -25.56 13.63
C SER A 642 21.83 -26.18 13.56
N LEU A 643 21.33 -26.68 14.68
CA LEU A 643 20.01 -27.31 14.78
C LEU A 643 18.87 -26.29 14.64
N PHE A 644 19.05 -25.08 15.16
CA PHE A 644 18.11 -23.97 14.89
C PHE A 644 18.01 -23.69 13.40
N ASN A 645 19.15 -23.65 12.68
CA ASN A 645 19.16 -23.43 11.24
C ASN A 645 18.49 -24.57 10.45
N GLN A 646 18.62 -25.83 10.91
CA GLN A 646 17.91 -26.97 10.33
C GLN A 646 16.39 -26.87 10.55
N ALA A 647 15.96 -26.55 11.77
CA ALA A 647 14.54 -26.31 12.07
C ALA A 647 13.97 -25.15 11.24
N LEU A 648 14.72 -24.05 11.11
CA LEU A 648 14.35 -22.92 10.27
C LEU A 648 14.27 -23.30 8.78
N LEU A 649 15.15 -24.18 8.29
CA LEU A 649 15.09 -24.67 6.91
C LEU A 649 13.80 -25.47 6.64
N ALA A 650 13.48 -26.42 7.53
CA ALA A 650 12.22 -27.18 7.45
C ALA A 650 10.99 -26.26 7.54
N PHE A 651 11.04 -25.27 8.42
CA PHE A 651 10.01 -24.24 8.54
C PHE A 651 9.85 -23.41 7.26
N ASN A 652 10.95 -22.99 6.64
CA ASN A 652 10.92 -22.27 5.37
C ASN A 652 10.33 -23.10 4.24
N GLN A 653 10.62 -24.40 4.18
CA GLN A 653 10.04 -25.30 3.18
C GLN A 653 8.50 -25.36 3.30
N LEU A 654 7.98 -25.52 4.53
CA LEU A 654 6.55 -25.43 4.80
C LEU A 654 5.96 -24.10 4.30
N LEU A 655 6.58 -22.97 4.66
CA LEU A 655 6.08 -21.64 4.28
C LEU A 655 6.13 -21.38 2.76
N ILE A 656 7.18 -21.84 2.07
CA ILE A 656 7.31 -21.75 0.60
C ILE A 656 6.20 -22.56 -0.06
N SER A 657 5.98 -23.80 0.35
CA SER A 657 4.91 -24.64 -0.21
C SER A 657 3.52 -24.03 0.00
N GLN A 658 3.30 -23.26 1.08
CA GLN A 658 2.03 -22.55 1.31
C GLN A 658 1.87 -21.25 0.53
N PHE A 659 2.97 -20.64 0.09
CA PHE A 659 2.97 -19.34 -0.57
C PHE A 659 2.17 -19.37 -1.87
N ASP A 660 2.45 -20.32 -2.75
CA ASP A 660 1.82 -20.39 -4.08
C ASP A 660 0.33 -20.71 -3.98
N LYS A 661 -0.07 -21.60 -3.06
CA LYS A 661 -1.49 -21.87 -2.74
C LYS A 661 -2.20 -20.60 -2.26
N THR A 662 -1.56 -19.85 -1.37
CA THR A 662 -2.13 -18.60 -0.82
C THR A 662 -2.29 -17.54 -1.92
N GLU A 663 -1.33 -17.43 -2.85
CA GLU A 663 -1.43 -16.52 -4.00
C GLU A 663 -2.54 -16.92 -4.97
N ALA A 664 -2.67 -18.20 -5.27
CA ALA A 664 -3.71 -18.72 -6.15
C ALA A 664 -5.11 -18.44 -5.60
N LEU A 665 -5.34 -18.78 -4.33
CA LEU A 665 -6.62 -18.49 -3.64
C LEU A 665 -6.89 -16.99 -3.57
N HIS A 666 -5.87 -16.17 -3.32
CA HIS A 666 -6.01 -14.72 -3.31
C HIS A 666 -6.49 -14.20 -4.67
N ARG A 667 -5.87 -14.62 -5.77
CA ARG A 667 -6.25 -14.18 -7.13
C ARG A 667 -7.65 -14.68 -7.54
N ALA A 668 -8.07 -15.83 -7.06
CA ALA A 668 -9.40 -16.38 -7.36
C ALA A 668 -10.54 -15.48 -6.86
N THR A 669 -10.30 -14.64 -5.84
CA THR A 669 -11.30 -13.69 -5.31
C THR A 669 -11.40 -12.38 -6.10
N TRP A 670 -10.58 -12.18 -7.13
CA TRP A 670 -10.51 -10.91 -7.85
C TRP A 670 -11.63 -10.78 -8.88
N THR A 671 -12.35 -9.66 -8.84
CA THR A 671 -13.39 -9.36 -9.83
C THR A 671 -12.74 -8.76 -11.07
N LYS A 672 -12.86 -9.41 -12.22
CA LYS A 672 -12.45 -8.85 -13.51
C LYS A 672 -13.38 -7.70 -13.89
N ILE A 673 -12.86 -6.49 -14.08
CA ILE A 673 -13.65 -5.41 -14.67
C ILE A 673 -13.59 -5.58 -16.19
N PRO A 674 -14.73 -5.66 -16.89
CA PRO A 674 -14.72 -5.72 -18.34
C PRO A 674 -14.02 -4.50 -18.91
N PHE A 675 -13.05 -4.75 -19.79
CA PHE A 675 -12.31 -3.69 -20.46
C PHE A 675 -13.28 -2.86 -21.31
N LYS A 676 -13.36 -1.55 -21.06
CA LYS A 676 -14.10 -0.62 -21.93
C LYS A 676 -13.10 0.19 -22.73
N ALA A 677 -12.95 -0.15 -24.01
CA ALA A 677 -12.16 0.58 -25.00
C ALA A 677 -12.79 1.94 -25.34
N ASP A 678 -13.07 2.79 -24.36
CA ASP A 678 -13.59 4.12 -24.65
C ASP A 678 -12.46 4.98 -25.22
N ARG A 679 -12.59 5.37 -26.50
CA ARG A 679 -11.69 6.29 -27.24
C ARG A 679 -11.37 7.56 -26.45
N SER A 680 -12.25 7.98 -25.52
CA SER A 680 -12.05 9.13 -24.66
C SER A 680 -10.97 8.91 -23.58
N GLN A 681 -10.72 7.69 -23.12
CA GLN A 681 -9.78 7.40 -22.04
C GLN A 681 -8.33 7.68 -22.44
N ALA A 682 -8.01 7.54 -23.72
CA ALA A 682 -6.70 7.83 -24.32
C ALA A 682 -6.43 9.34 -24.54
N LEU A 683 -7.37 10.23 -24.19
CA LEU A 683 -7.18 11.69 -24.23
C LEU A 683 -6.68 12.22 -22.88
N ASP A 684 -5.73 13.16 -22.90
CA ASP A 684 -5.29 13.80 -21.66
C ASP A 684 -6.43 14.65 -21.08
N THR A 685 -6.37 15.02 -19.80
CA THR A 685 -7.48 15.74 -19.13
C THR A 685 -7.84 17.03 -19.87
N LYS A 686 -6.83 17.73 -20.40
CA LYS A 686 -7.01 18.93 -21.23
C LYS A 686 -7.76 18.61 -22.53
N SER A 687 -7.39 17.57 -23.26
CA SER A 687 -8.09 17.16 -24.49
C SER A 687 -9.47 16.57 -24.21
N LYS A 688 -9.68 15.92 -23.07
CA LYS A 688 -11.01 15.47 -22.61
C LYS A 688 -11.93 16.66 -22.37
N ILE A 689 -11.43 17.70 -21.70
CA ILE A 689 -12.13 18.97 -21.50
C ILE A 689 -12.41 19.61 -22.85
N ILE A 690 -11.40 19.81 -23.71
CA ILE A 690 -11.56 20.41 -25.05
C ILE A 690 -12.59 19.65 -25.90
N ASN A 691 -12.55 18.32 -25.91
CA ASN A 691 -13.51 17.51 -26.65
C ASN A 691 -14.92 17.56 -26.02
N LYS A 692 -15.02 17.51 -24.68
CA LYS A 692 -16.30 17.60 -23.96
C LYS A 692 -16.98 18.95 -24.18
N PHE A 693 -16.19 20.02 -24.29
CA PHE A 693 -16.65 21.36 -24.61
C PHE A 693 -16.66 21.66 -26.13
N LYS A 694 -16.40 20.66 -26.99
CA LYS A 694 -16.34 20.80 -28.46
C LYS A 694 -15.45 21.95 -28.96
N LEU A 695 -14.42 22.33 -28.22
CA LEU A 695 -13.54 23.48 -28.49
C LEU A 695 -12.50 23.22 -29.60
N ARG A 696 -12.69 22.20 -30.45
CA ARG A 696 -11.82 22.01 -31.62
C ARG A 696 -12.23 23.02 -32.69
N HIS A 697 -11.30 23.87 -33.13
CA HIS A 697 -11.40 24.45 -34.47
C HIS A 697 -11.49 23.30 -35.47
N ARG A 698 -12.68 23.10 -36.05
CA ARG A 698 -12.86 22.32 -37.27
C ARG A 698 -12.06 23.03 -38.36
N VAL A 699 -10.88 22.52 -38.69
CA VAL A 699 -10.32 22.78 -40.01
C VAL A 699 -11.23 22.03 -40.98
N ASN A 700 -12.11 22.79 -41.66
CA ASN A 700 -12.92 22.32 -42.76
C ASN A 700 -12.02 21.57 -43.76
N THR A 701 -12.28 20.29 -43.95
CA THR A 701 -11.89 19.56 -45.15
C THR A 701 -13.18 19.05 -45.78
N LYS A 702 -13.85 19.94 -46.54
CA LYS A 702 -14.50 19.53 -47.79
C LYS A 702 -13.37 19.13 -48.77
N ILE A 703 -13.70 18.31 -49.78
CA ILE A 703 -12.83 17.66 -50.79
C ILE A 703 -12.46 16.23 -50.33
N LEU A 704 -12.99 15.11 -50.86
CA LEU A 704 -13.77 14.79 -52.05
C LEU A 704 -14.80 13.67 -51.73
N LYS A 705 -16.08 13.93 -52.01
CA LYS A 705 -16.96 12.94 -52.65
C LYS A 705 -17.16 13.47 -54.06
N ARG A 706 -16.68 12.73 -55.05
CA ARG A 706 -17.19 12.71 -56.42
C ARG A 706 -16.64 11.42 -57.03
N ASP A 707 -17.61 10.52 -57.23
CA ASP A 707 -17.71 9.41 -58.18
C ASP A 707 -16.50 8.48 -58.35
#